data_AF-A0A9D5KJH2-F1
#
_entry.id   AF-A0A9D5KJH2-F1
#
_cell.length_a   1.000
_cell.length_b   1.000
_cell.length_c   1.000
_cell.angle_alpha   90.00
_cell.angle_beta   90.00
_cell.angle_gamma   90.00
#
_symmetry.space_group_name_H-M   'P 1'
#
loop_
_entity.id
_entity.type
_entity.pdbx_description
1 polymer ?
#
loop_
_entity_poly.entity_id
_entity_poly.type
_entity_poly.pdbx_seq_one_letter_code
_entity_poly.pdbx_strand_id
1 'polypeptide(L)'
;MYTYIMVFNRSFLYTFIFSCLIVCVILFKPLLVFSEEMIVLLRSPHLTDMKQTAHSLRKQGMVIHHRYSPHILQGRVENAGSFHSDDPNILLATNEPVSTGVSAQLPAYYQRIITVWNNSFREQPRQLQPKQSLPPILNDMRLPEDTAQRHHHRGAPLKAPDGVGSLDTSEYMIGSIRLSVILPESDCVSETQDWTSDEITNVMNEIAVGTQFWVDQNPQAFIEWDIAYLYHDPDNPDPSSAALISIEPIEYSSYLDYVWINEVMDNLGYTSYQSYDYLDQTREYDRDQRNAQGTNWAVTVFVVDSSEDSDGCFSDGACAYSYLGGPLLVMTYDNNGYGISNMDYVVAHELAHSFWALDEYYESWGYWNNEGTRSGYLNIINGNFETYAKTATYECIMRNIDGWTHDEPICVFTQEQVGWRDTDGDGILDIIDTLNLDINEDELSFTSSVMEIIGTASVLPAYTNENSLKEEMYEDYYGLSDVLNDISILSISNIQYRLDEDPWINTTPDDGSFDGTSESFFTSVTLPQGRFPNIQVRMVDSLGNSTVSSLDVYSIPVNFNTTSEYTVPALGGVLEITVPAYSFSEDLFLIVSTSITFPTPVCNSGIMNPTGVGATIVTSTGEKPAQPITLTFTCPDASIGGMNESNLAVSYYDEEWSSWVDLASNVDTSTNKVSAPTDHFSMFQVMEMQPAATLGQVKAYPNPFNLSKGHTQVVFTLLTEQATIKIYTLLGELVKIIEEIDADGRAYWDVRNTAGKKVATGTYIFRATNNEGSETQGRVIVIK
;
A
#
# COMPACT_ATOMS: atom_id res chain seq x y z
N MET A 1 39.06 51.88 34.74
CA MET A 1 38.21 50.96 35.52
C MET A 1 37.11 50.52 34.56
N TYR A 2 37.40 49.51 33.75
CA TYR A 2 36.61 49.14 32.56
C TYR A 2 35.70 47.93 32.89
N THR A 3 34.41 48.15 32.65
CA THR A 3 33.37 47.28 32.06
C THR A 3 33.29 45.78 32.44
N TYR A 4 32.15 45.37 33.00
CA TYR A 4 31.61 44.00 32.83
C TYR A 4 30.12 44.08 32.44
N ILE A 5 29.82 43.49 31.29
CA ILE A 5 28.52 43.36 30.63
C ILE A 5 27.90 42.01 31.03
N MET A 6 26.56 42.02 31.14
CA MET A 6 25.69 40.87 31.44
C MET A 6 25.94 39.66 30.53
N VAL A 7 26.04 38.48 31.14
CA VAL A 7 25.79 37.18 30.50
C VAL A 7 24.57 36.58 31.20
N PHE A 8 23.43 36.57 30.49
CA PHE A 8 22.24 35.85 30.91
C PHE A 8 22.46 34.34 30.72
N ASN A 9 22.06 33.58 31.73
CA ASN A 9 22.42 32.18 31.95
C ASN A 9 21.58 31.24 31.05
N ARG A 10 22.23 30.57 30.09
CA ARG A 10 21.65 29.57 29.16
C ARG A 10 21.13 28.28 29.83
N SER A 11 21.24 28.16 31.15
CA SER A 11 20.94 26.92 31.88
C SER A 11 19.47 26.76 32.31
N PHE A 12 18.63 27.79 32.19
CA PHE A 12 17.21 27.72 32.61
C PHE A 12 16.22 27.39 31.47
N LEU A 13 16.65 27.52 30.20
CA LEU A 13 15.81 27.22 29.04
C LEU A 13 15.82 25.72 28.68
N TYR A 14 16.88 24.98 29.02
CA TYR A 14 16.98 23.55 28.73
C TYR A 14 16.12 22.68 29.66
N THR A 15 15.92 23.08 30.92
CA THR A 15 15.12 22.29 31.88
C THR A 15 13.61 22.42 31.64
N PHE A 16 13.14 23.52 31.03
CA PHE A 16 11.72 23.70 30.70
C PHE A 16 11.34 23.03 29.36
N ILE A 17 12.26 22.97 28.40
CA ILE A 17 12.04 22.27 27.11
C ILE A 17 12.11 20.74 27.28
N PHE A 18 12.96 20.22 28.18
CA PHE A 18 12.97 18.78 28.51
C PHE A 18 11.71 18.33 29.27
N SER A 19 11.11 19.20 30.09
CA SER A 19 9.91 18.86 30.86
C SER A 19 8.64 18.81 30.00
N CYS A 20 8.54 19.61 28.93
CA CYS A 20 7.41 19.55 28.00
C CYS A 20 7.56 18.43 26.95
N LEU A 21 8.80 18.07 26.54
CA LEU A 21 9.00 16.90 25.66
C LEU A 21 8.71 15.57 26.38
N ILE A 22 9.02 15.46 27.67
CA ILE A 22 8.70 14.25 28.45
C ILE A 22 7.19 14.12 28.71
N VAL A 23 6.44 15.22 28.70
CA VAL A 23 4.97 15.17 28.88
C VAL A 23 4.22 14.91 27.55
N CYS A 24 4.76 15.29 26.39
CA CYS A 24 4.19 14.90 25.10
C CYS A 24 4.51 13.44 24.71
N VAL A 25 5.68 12.91 25.08
CA VAL A 25 6.05 11.51 24.78
C VAL A 25 5.29 10.49 25.66
N ILE A 26 4.65 10.93 26.74
CA ILE A 26 3.83 10.07 27.63
C ILE A 26 2.35 10.04 27.24
N LEU A 27 1.90 10.87 26.28
CA LEU A 27 0.49 10.90 25.82
C LEU A 27 0.23 10.13 24.51
N PHE A 28 1.23 9.47 23.93
CA PHE A 28 1.09 8.55 22.78
C PHE A 28 1.92 7.27 22.90
N LYS A 29 2.22 6.82 24.14
CA LYS A 29 2.28 5.37 24.32
C LYS A 29 0.83 4.92 24.38
N PRO A 30 0.34 4.00 23.51
CA PRO A 30 -0.91 3.34 23.83
C PRO A 30 -0.78 2.86 25.27
N LEU A 31 -1.80 3.14 26.09
CA LEU A 31 -1.97 2.47 27.36
C LEU A 31 -1.61 1.00 27.12
N LEU A 32 -0.63 0.47 27.86
CA LEU A 32 -0.33 -0.96 27.88
C LEU A 32 -1.62 -1.67 28.28
N VAL A 33 -2.44 -2.00 27.29
CA VAL A 33 -3.49 -2.99 27.41
C VAL A 33 -2.71 -4.29 27.52
N PHE A 34 -2.73 -4.89 28.70
CA PHE A 34 -2.09 -6.19 28.92
C PHE A 34 -2.82 -7.20 28.03
N SER A 35 -2.23 -7.55 26.90
CA SER A 35 -2.73 -8.64 26.08
C SER A 35 -2.27 -9.97 26.70
N GLU A 36 -3.20 -10.91 26.83
CA GLU A 36 -2.97 -12.21 27.44
C GLU A 36 -2.95 -13.30 26.36
N GLU A 37 -2.01 -14.24 26.51
CA GLU A 37 -1.93 -15.43 25.66
C GLU A 37 -3.15 -16.34 25.85
N MET A 38 -3.64 -16.88 24.74
CA MET A 38 -4.82 -17.75 24.73
C MET A 38 -4.69 -18.84 23.66
N ILE A 39 -5.01 -20.07 24.05
CA ILE A 39 -5.18 -21.21 23.13
C ILE A 39 -6.66 -21.44 22.86
N VAL A 40 -7.00 -21.68 21.59
CA VAL A 40 -8.34 -22.03 21.13
C VAL A 40 -8.28 -23.38 20.42
N LEU A 41 -8.98 -24.36 20.98
CA LEU A 41 -9.11 -25.70 20.47
C LEU A 41 -10.41 -25.82 19.67
N LEU A 42 -10.36 -26.44 18.50
CA LEU A 42 -11.49 -26.61 17.59
C LEU A 42 -11.93 -28.08 17.51
N ARG A 43 -13.25 -28.28 17.43
CA ARG A 43 -13.89 -29.60 17.26
C ARG A 43 -13.78 -30.10 15.83
N SER A 44 -13.82 -29.18 14.87
CA SER A 44 -13.87 -29.54 13.45
C SER A 44 -12.51 -29.99 12.93
N PRO A 45 -12.44 -31.07 12.13
CA PRO A 45 -11.24 -31.49 11.43
C PRO A 45 -11.07 -30.78 10.07
N HIS A 46 -11.87 -29.75 9.76
CA HIS A 46 -11.86 -29.10 8.45
C HIS A 46 -11.17 -27.73 8.51
N LEU A 47 -10.22 -27.52 7.59
CA LEU A 47 -9.49 -26.25 7.46
C LEU A 47 -10.41 -25.05 7.19
N THR A 48 -11.50 -25.25 6.43
CA THR A 48 -12.49 -24.20 6.16
C THR A 48 -13.12 -23.69 7.44
N ASP A 49 -13.44 -24.57 8.38
CA ASP A 49 -14.06 -24.20 9.66
C ASP A 49 -13.06 -23.45 10.53
N MET A 50 -11.79 -23.89 10.58
CA MET A 50 -10.72 -23.15 11.26
C MET A 50 -10.58 -21.73 10.71
N LYS A 51 -10.56 -21.55 9.39
CA LYS A 51 -10.44 -20.23 8.76
C LYS A 51 -11.63 -19.32 9.11
N GLN A 52 -12.84 -19.87 9.14
CA GLN A 52 -14.03 -19.14 9.57
C GLN A 52 -13.96 -18.74 11.05
N THR A 53 -13.53 -19.65 11.93
CA THR A 53 -13.35 -19.36 13.36
C THR A 53 -12.25 -18.33 13.57
N ALA A 54 -11.11 -18.44 12.90
CA ALA A 54 -10.03 -17.46 12.96
C ALA A 54 -10.52 -16.05 12.55
N HIS A 55 -11.29 -15.94 11.46
CA HIS A 55 -11.91 -14.67 11.06
C HIS A 55 -12.86 -14.11 12.12
N SER A 56 -13.69 -14.96 12.73
CA SER A 56 -14.59 -14.58 13.83
C SER A 56 -13.83 -14.07 15.05
N LEU A 57 -12.74 -14.74 15.44
CA LEU A 57 -11.90 -14.38 16.57
C LEU A 57 -11.17 -13.05 16.33
N ARG A 58 -10.64 -12.81 15.13
CA ARG A 58 -10.03 -11.52 14.75
C ARG A 58 -11.03 -10.36 14.86
N LYS A 59 -12.28 -10.56 14.42
CA LYS A 59 -13.36 -9.58 14.63
C LYS A 59 -13.68 -9.30 16.10
N GLN A 60 -13.36 -10.23 16.98
CA GLN A 60 -13.50 -10.08 18.43
C GLN A 60 -12.23 -9.51 19.10
N GLY A 61 -11.22 -9.12 18.30
CA GLY A 61 -9.98 -8.50 18.78
C GLY A 61 -8.86 -9.48 19.13
N MET A 62 -8.98 -10.76 18.75
CA MET A 62 -7.88 -11.73 18.91
C MET A 62 -6.85 -11.57 17.78
N VAL A 63 -5.58 -11.39 18.16
CA VAL A 63 -4.45 -11.43 17.24
C VAL A 63 -3.88 -12.84 17.27
N ILE A 64 -4.09 -13.60 16.19
CA ILE A 64 -3.62 -14.98 16.07
C ILE A 64 -2.17 -14.96 15.56
N HIS A 65 -1.27 -15.68 16.21
CA HIS A 65 0.14 -15.75 15.83
C HIS A 65 0.67 -17.17 15.63
N HIS A 66 -0.01 -18.21 16.16
CA HIS A 66 0.21 -19.59 15.74
C HIS A 66 -1.08 -20.30 15.34
N ARG A 67 -0.96 -21.17 14.35
CA ARG A 67 -1.98 -22.11 13.91
C ARG A 67 -1.36 -23.48 13.76
N TYR A 68 -1.98 -24.47 14.39
CA TYR A 68 -1.71 -25.88 14.15
C TYR A 68 -2.95 -26.47 13.47
N SER A 69 -2.97 -26.31 12.15
CA SER A 69 -4.14 -26.59 11.32
C SER A 69 -4.56 -28.07 11.39
N PRO A 70 -5.87 -28.38 11.44
CA PRO A 70 -7.02 -27.50 11.52
C PRO A 70 -7.60 -27.35 12.94
N HIS A 71 -6.89 -27.76 14.01
CA HIS A 71 -7.50 -27.91 15.34
C HIS A 71 -7.11 -26.87 16.38
N ILE A 72 -5.96 -26.18 16.27
CA ILE A 72 -5.48 -25.28 17.32
C ILE A 72 -5.13 -23.93 16.74
N LEU A 73 -5.65 -22.88 17.38
CA LEU A 73 -5.23 -21.49 17.20
C LEU A 73 -4.61 -21.01 18.51
N GLN A 74 -3.57 -20.19 18.43
CA GLN A 74 -2.97 -19.51 19.57
C GLN A 74 -2.78 -18.04 19.23
N GLY A 75 -3.08 -17.17 20.19
CA GLY A 75 -3.13 -15.74 19.96
C GLY A 75 -3.21 -14.92 21.24
N ARG A 76 -3.17 -13.61 21.07
CA ARG A 76 -3.32 -12.62 22.14
C ARG A 76 -4.69 -11.97 22.11
N VAL A 77 -5.24 -11.70 23.30
CA VAL A 77 -6.49 -10.93 23.50
C VAL A 77 -6.34 -9.94 24.64
N GLU A 78 -7.00 -8.79 24.57
CA GLU A 78 -6.90 -7.75 25.62
C GLU A 78 -7.44 -8.16 27.00
N ASN A 79 -8.37 -9.12 27.05
CA ASN A 79 -8.96 -9.59 28.30
C ASN A 79 -9.43 -11.05 28.16
N ALA A 80 -8.49 -11.99 28.30
CA ALA A 80 -8.80 -13.41 28.11
C ALA A 80 -9.83 -13.91 29.14
N GLY A 81 -9.81 -13.38 30.37
CA GLY A 81 -10.75 -13.74 31.43
C GLY A 81 -12.23 -13.45 31.14
N SER A 82 -12.51 -12.50 30.24
CA SER A 82 -13.88 -12.21 29.75
C SER A 82 -14.10 -12.58 28.28
N PHE A 83 -13.11 -13.19 27.62
CA PHE A 83 -13.21 -13.56 26.22
C PHE A 83 -14.19 -14.71 26.06
N HIS A 84 -15.26 -14.47 25.31
CA HIS A 84 -16.28 -15.47 25.02
C HIS A 84 -16.64 -15.39 23.54
N SER A 85 -16.56 -16.52 22.85
CA SER A 85 -16.99 -16.67 21.47
C SER A 85 -18.13 -17.69 21.41
N ASP A 86 -19.22 -17.32 20.73
CA ASP A 86 -20.39 -18.18 20.49
C ASP A 86 -20.17 -19.15 19.32
N ASP A 87 -18.95 -19.22 18.77
CA ASP A 87 -18.62 -20.11 17.65
C ASP A 87 -18.78 -21.58 18.07
N PRO A 88 -19.71 -22.33 17.44
CA PRO A 88 -19.99 -23.71 17.81
C PRO A 88 -18.84 -24.68 17.52
N ASN A 89 -17.86 -24.28 16.69
CA ASN A 89 -16.69 -25.08 16.39
C ASN A 89 -15.66 -25.06 17.52
N ILE A 90 -15.75 -24.11 18.45
CA ILE A 90 -14.80 -24.02 19.57
C ILE A 90 -15.10 -25.13 20.59
N LEU A 91 -14.07 -25.93 20.86
CA LEU A 91 -14.04 -26.93 21.94
C LEU A 91 -13.73 -26.25 23.28
N LEU A 92 -12.68 -25.41 23.30
CA LEU A 92 -12.18 -24.70 24.46
C LEU A 92 -11.45 -23.44 23.98
N ALA A 93 -11.63 -22.32 24.67
CA ALA A 93 -10.77 -21.15 24.58
C ALA A 93 -10.29 -20.82 25.99
N THR A 94 -8.99 -20.75 26.23
CA THR A 94 -8.44 -20.56 27.59
C THR A 94 -7.05 -19.94 27.58
N ASN A 95 -6.75 -19.16 28.62
CA ASN A 95 -5.42 -18.66 28.98
C ASN A 95 -4.76 -19.49 30.10
N GLU A 96 -5.27 -20.70 30.36
CA GLU A 96 -4.81 -21.59 31.44
C GLU A 96 -4.34 -22.94 30.87
N PRO A 97 -3.64 -23.77 31.67
CA PRO A 97 -3.32 -25.14 31.28
C PRO A 97 -4.57 -25.95 30.90
N VAL A 98 -4.51 -26.60 29.75
CA VAL A 98 -5.58 -27.47 29.25
C VAL A 98 -5.54 -28.80 29.98
N SER A 99 -6.67 -29.15 30.61
CA SER A 99 -6.80 -30.44 31.33
C SER A 99 -6.73 -31.66 30.41
N THR A 100 -6.24 -32.78 30.94
CA THR A 100 -6.12 -34.05 30.21
C THR A 100 -7.46 -34.59 29.67
N GLY A 101 -8.58 -34.29 30.33
CA GLY A 101 -9.91 -34.68 29.86
C GLY A 101 -10.39 -33.91 28.63
N VAL A 102 -9.89 -32.68 28.42
CA VAL A 102 -10.15 -31.91 27.20
C VAL A 102 -9.19 -32.35 26.10
N SER A 103 -7.89 -32.48 26.39
CA SER A 103 -6.91 -32.88 25.38
C SER A 103 -7.21 -34.26 24.77
N ALA A 104 -7.71 -35.21 25.57
CA ALA A 104 -8.10 -36.55 25.12
C ALA A 104 -9.25 -36.57 24.08
N GLN A 105 -9.92 -35.45 23.83
CA GLN A 105 -10.96 -35.33 22.79
C GLN A 105 -10.38 -35.03 21.39
N LEU A 106 -9.09 -34.72 21.31
CA LEU A 106 -8.40 -34.40 20.05
C LEU A 106 -7.47 -35.55 19.60
N PRO A 107 -7.13 -35.63 18.30
CA PRO A 107 -6.15 -36.60 17.81
C PRO A 107 -4.79 -36.48 18.52
N ALA A 108 -4.06 -37.60 18.65
CA ALA A 108 -2.81 -37.69 19.40
C ALA A 108 -1.77 -36.62 19.02
N TYR A 109 -1.64 -36.33 17.73
CA TYR A 109 -0.82 -35.24 17.19
C TYR A 109 -1.05 -33.90 17.92
N TYR A 110 -2.31 -33.47 18.06
CA TYR A 110 -2.66 -32.20 18.70
C TYR A 110 -2.54 -32.24 20.24
N GLN A 111 -2.50 -33.43 20.83
CA GLN A 111 -2.25 -33.57 22.27
C GLN A 111 -0.80 -33.20 22.63
N ARG A 112 0.17 -33.44 21.73
CA ARG A 112 1.55 -32.98 21.91
C ARG A 112 1.65 -31.46 21.87
N ILE A 113 0.96 -30.81 20.94
CA ILE A 113 0.86 -29.34 20.89
C ILE A 113 0.24 -28.76 22.18
N ILE A 114 -0.79 -29.41 22.72
CA ILE A 114 -1.36 -29.01 24.02
C ILE A 114 -0.36 -29.22 25.17
N THR A 115 0.49 -30.23 25.07
CA THR A 115 1.57 -30.45 26.04
C THR A 115 2.60 -29.32 25.98
N VAL A 116 2.97 -28.86 24.78
CA VAL A 116 3.80 -27.67 24.58
C VAL A 116 3.16 -26.44 25.22
N TRP A 117 1.88 -26.16 24.94
CA TRP A 117 1.14 -25.08 25.61
C TRP A 117 1.18 -25.20 27.14
N ASN A 118 0.91 -26.38 27.68
CA ASN A 118 0.92 -26.60 29.13
C ASN A 118 2.31 -26.46 29.77
N ASN A 119 3.38 -26.68 29.00
CA ASN A 119 4.74 -26.53 29.48
C ASN A 119 5.13 -25.06 29.70
N SER A 120 4.53 -24.11 28.98
CA SER A 120 4.79 -22.66 29.15
C SER A 120 4.39 -22.14 30.55
N PHE A 121 3.44 -22.80 31.22
CA PHE A 121 2.96 -22.45 32.56
C PHE A 121 3.77 -23.07 33.69
N ARG A 122 4.63 -24.04 33.40
CA ARG A 122 5.47 -24.64 34.43
C ARG A 122 6.55 -23.61 34.75
N GLU A 123 6.65 -23.20 36.01
CA GLU A 123 7.88 -22.59 36.56
C GLU A 123 8.98 -23.65 36.53
N GLN A 124 9.43 -24.04 35.33
CA GLN A 124 10.79 -24.47 35.18
C GLN A 124 11.56 -23.16 35.36
N PRO A 125 12.41 -22.99 36.38
CA PRO A 125 13.54 -22.11 36.18
C PRO A 125 14.16 -22.66 34.90
N ARG A 126 13.98 -21.98 33.76
CA ARG A 126 14.87 -22.16 32.62
C ARG A 126 16.22 -22.07 33.29
N GLN A 127 16.90 -23.21 33.42
CA GLN A 127 18.28 -23.15 33.81
C GLN A 127 18.90 -22.50 32.60
N LEU A 128 18.92 -21.17 32.58
CA LEU A 128 19.81 -20.37 31.77
C LEU A 128 21.15 -20.97 32.12
N GLN A 129 21.58 -21.93 31.29
CA GLN A 129 22.87 -22.56 31.43
C GLN A 129 23.85 -21.38 31.46
N PRO A 130 24.66 -21.27 32.51
CA PRO A 130 25.48 -20.08 32.71
C PRO A 130 26.36 -19.90 31.49
N LYS A 131 26.18 -18.77 30.77
CA LYS A 131 27.07 -18.15 29.76
C LYS A 131 28.30 -19.01 29.42
N GLN A 132 28.11 -20.14 28.75
CA GLN A 132 29.22 -20.81 28.09
C GLN A 132 29.43 -20.04 26.79
N SER A 133 30.68 -19.70 26.49
CA SER A 133 31.04 -19.22 25.16
C SER A 133 30.79 -20.39 24.20
N LEU A 134 29.58 -20.47 23.67
CA LEU A 134 29.25 -21.43 22.63
C LEU A 134 29.90 -20.92 21.35
N PRO A 135 30.57 -21.78 20.57
CA PRO A 135 31.13 -21.35 19.30
C PRO A 135 29.99 -20.87 18.38
N PRO A 136 30.27 -19.93 17.46
CA PRO A 136 29.33 -19.64 16.38
C PRO A 136 29.01 -20.95 15.65
N ILE A 137 27.78 -21.08 15.18
CA ILE A 137 27.48 -22.04 14.12
C ILE A 137 28.25 -21.53 12.90
N LEU A 138 28.95 -22.41 12.18
CA LEU A 138 29.84 -22.01 11.09
C LEU A 138 29.28 -22.57 9.79
N ASN A 139 29.25 -21.73 8.74
CA ASN A 139 28.70 -22.09 7.42
C ASN A 139 27.20 -22.48 7.47
N ASP A 140 26.49 -21.83 8.38
CA ASP A 140 25.03 -21.84 8.56
C ASP A 140 24.29 -21.12 7.43
N MET A 141 24.84 -20.03 6.90
CA MET A 141 24.24 -19.37 5.74
C MET A 141 24.65 -20.01 4.41
N ARG A 142 23.71 -20.67 3.71
CA ARG A 142 23.93 -21.31 2.41
C ARG A 142 23.21 -20.60 1.27
N LEU A 143 23.79 -20.73 0.08
CA LEU A 143 23.15 -20.30 -1.16
C LEU A 143 22.48 -21.49 -1.85
N PRO A 144 21.24 -21.34 -2.33
CA PRO A 144 20.56 -22.42 -3.05
C PRO A 144 21.33 -22.74 -4.33
N GLU A 145 21.87 -23.96 -4.42
CA GLU A 145 22.57 -24.46 -5.60
C GLU A 145 21.58 -25.01 -6.67
N ASP A 146 20.36 -24.46 -6.75
CA ASP A 146 19.27 -25.02 -7.56
C ASP A 146 19.50 -24.93 -9.09
N THR A 147 18.71 -25.62 -9.91
CA THR A 147 18.88 -25.56 -11.38
C THR A 147 17.65 -25.04 -12.09
N ALA A 148 16.98 -24.04 -11.50
CA ALA A 148 15.66 -23.42 -11.79
C ALA A 148 15.09 -23.45 -13.24
N GLN A 149 15.91 -23.74 -14.24
CA GLN A 149 15.59 -23.95 -15.65
C GLN A 149 14.86 -25.26 -16.02
N ARG A 150 14.64 -26.24 -15.14
CA ARG A 150 14.36 -27.63 -15.62
C ARG A 150 12.99 -28.24 -15.38
N HIS A 151 12.08 -27.60 -14.64
CA HIS A 151 10.73 -28.14 -14.48
C HIS A 151 9.68 -27.17 -15.01
N HIS A 152 8.73 -27.70 -15.77
CA HIS A 152 7.47 -27.02 -16.04
C HIS A 152 6.74 -26.89 -14.70
N HIS A 153 7.04 -25.82 -13.96
CA HIS A 153 6.32 -25.48 -12.75
C HIS A 153 4.82 -25.52 -13.06
N ARG A 154 4.07 -26.32 -12.32
CA ARG A 154 2.61 -26.30 -12.38
C ARG A 154 2.20 -24.84 -12.18
N GLY A 155 1.41 -24.29 -13.11
CA GLY A 155 1.18 -22.85 -13.28
C GLY A 155 0.76 -22.12 -12.00
N ALA A 156 0.83 -20.78 -12.04
CA ALA A 156 0.57 -19.90 -10.91
C ALA A 156 -0.71 -20.32 -10.12
N PRO A 157 -0.59 -20.55 -8.80
CA PRO A 157 -1.67 -21.11 -8.00
C PRO A 157 -2.72 -20.05 -7.61
N LEU A 158 -3.94 -20.51 -7.34
CA LEU A 158 -5.16 -19.71 -7.10
C LEU A 158 -5.14 -18.79 -5.86
N LYS A 159 -4.05 -18.72 -5.06
CA LYS A 159 -4.02 -18.07 -3.72
C LYS A 159 -2.64 -17.57 -3.23
N ALA A 160 -1.61 -17.53 -4.06
CA ALA A 160 -0.34 -16.93 -3.65
C ALA A 160 -0.48 -15.39 -3.55
N PRO A 161 0.39 -14.70 -2.78
CA PRO A 161 0.53 -13.25 -2.89
C PRO A 161 0.72 -12.84 -4.34
N ASP A 162 0.21 -11.66 -4.69
CA ASP A 162 0.31 -11.15 -6.06
C ASP A 162 1.79 -10.89 -6.42
N GLY A 163 2.17 -11.18 -7.65
CA GLY A 163 3.55 -11.07 -8.14
C GLY A 163 4.50 -12.22 -7.79
N VAL A 164 4.11 -13.18 -6.93
CA VAL A 164 4.99 -14.29 -6.53
C VAL A 164 5.36 -15.20 -7.70
N GLY A 165 6.66 -15.34 -7.94
CA GLY A 165 7.28 -16.26 -8.90
C GLY A 165 7.52 -17.67 -8.33
N SER A 166 8.13 -18.53 -9.15
CA SER A 166 8.43 -19.91 -8.77
C SER A 166 9.55 -20.05 -7.73
N LEU A 167 10.43 -19.03 -7.63
CA LEU A 167 11.56 -18.98 -6.70
C LEU A 167 11.20 -18.35 -5.35
N ASP A 168 10.07 -17.65 -5.27
CA ASP A 168 9.72 -16.81 -4.12
C ASP A 168 8.95 -17.62 -3.07
N THR A 169 9.69 -18.26 -2.16
CA THR A 169 9.15 -18.98 -0.99
C THR A 169 9.00 -18.09 0.23
N SER A 170 9.95 -17.16 0.43
CA SER A 170 10.05 -16.28 1.60
C SER A 170 10.91 -15.05 1.31
N GLU A 171 10.30 -13.97 0.81
CA GLU A 171 11.04 -12.77 0.42
C GLU A 171 11.21 -11.74 1.56
N TYR A 172 10.26 -11.71 2.50
CA TYR A 172 10.28 -10.86 3.69
C TYR A 172 9.37 -11.46 4.77
N MET A 173 9.68 -11.21 6.05
CA MET A 173 9.01 -11.85 7.19
C MET A 173 7.83 -11.00 7.68
N ILE A 174 6.84 -10.78 6.80
CA ILE A 174 5.59 -10.06 7.11
C ILE A 174 4.40 -10.93 6.70
N GLY A 175 3.38 -10.99 7.55
CA GLY A 175 2.17 -11.77 7.32
C GLY A 175 2.31 -13.24 7.70
N SER A 176 1.50 -14.07 7.06
CA SER A 176 1.38 -15.48 7.43
C SER A 176 2.44 -16.37 6.77
N ILE A 177 3.02 -17.29 7.54
CA ILE A 177 4.13 -18.16 7.12
C ILE A 177 3.77 -19.61 7.41
N ARG A 178 3.87 -20.47 6.40
CA ARG A 178 3.75 -21.92 6.57
C ARG A 178 5.10 -22.49 6.96
N LEU A 179 5.21 -23.08 8.15
CA LEU A 179 6.40 -23.78 8.61
C LEU A 179 6.14 -25.29 8.61
N SER A 180 6.79 -26.00 7.69
CA SER A 180 6.73 -27.46 7.63
C SER A 180 7.94 -28.04 8.36
N VAL A 181 7.75 -28.56 9.57
CA VAL A 181 8.82 -29.19 10.34
C VAL A 181 8.81 -30.69 10.07
N ILE A 182 9.91 -31.22 9.59
CA ILE A 182 10.08 -32.63 9.26
C ILE A 182 11.15 -33.21 10.18
N LEU A 183 10.84 -34.32 10.84
CA LEU A 183 11.74 -35.07 11.70
C LEU A 183 11.96 -36.43 11.02
N PRO A 184 12.98 -36.56 10.16
CA PRO A 184 13.27 -37.82 9.48
C PRO A 184 13.66 -38.89 10.49
N GLU A 185 13.23 -40.12 10.23
CA GLU A 185 13.56 -41.30 11.04
C GLU A 185 14.24 -42.33 10.14
N SER A 186 15.42 -42.81 10.52
CA SER A 186 16.13 -43.82 9.74
C SER A 186 15.53 -45.22 9.98
N ASP A 187 15.42 -46.04 8.93
CA ASP A 187 14.97 -47.44 9.02
C ASP A 187 16.10 -48.45 8.70
N CYS A 188 17.34 -47.99 8.88
CA CYS A 188 18.52 -48.67 8.41
C CYS A 188 18.98 -49.79 9.36
N VAL A 189 19.75 -50.76 8.86
CA VAL A 189 20.16 -51.95 9.65
C VAL A 189 21.10 -51.61 10.83
N SER A 190 21.55 -50.36 10.93
CA SER A 190 22.43 -49.84 11.98
C SER A 190 21.93 -48.48 12.47
N GLU A 191 20.66 -48.39 12.84
CA GLU A 191 20.06 -47.27 13.56
C GLU A 191 20.88 -46.93 14.81
N THR A 192 21.35 -45.68 14.90
CA THR A 192 22.05 -45.17 16.08
C THR A 192 21.31 -44.01 16.75
N GLN A 193 20.38 -43.36 16.03
CA GLN A 193 19.50 -42.31 16.53
C GLN A 193 18.05 -42.73 16.25
N ASP A 194 17.22 -42.79 17.29
CA ASP A 194 15.80 -43.13 17.15
C ASP A 194 14.97 -42.08 17.88
N TRP A 195 14.04 -41.42 17.19
CA TRP A 195 13.21 -40.41 17.83
C TRP A 195 12.38 -41.01 18.96
N THR A 196 12.51 -40.44 20.17
CA THR A 196 11.58 -40.70 21.27
C THR A 196 10.44 -39.69 21.29
N SER A 197 9.33 -40.09 21.94
CA SER A 197 8.18 -39.21 22.17
C SER A 197 8.52 -37.93 22.95
N ASP A 198 9.51 -37.98 23.84
CA ASP A 198 9.93 -36.82 24.62
C ASP A 198 10.79 -35.87 23.75
N GLU A 199 11.70 -36.40 22.93
CA GLU A 199 12.51 -35.61 21.99
C GLU A 199 11.65 -34.86 20.97
N ILE A 200 10.70 -35.54 20.33
CA ILE A 200 9.75 -34.90 19.41
C ILE A 200 9.00 -33.76 20.11
N THR A 201 8.58 -33.97 21.36
CA THR A 201 7.85 -32.94 22.13
C THR A 201 8.75 -31.77 22.50
N ASN A 202 10.03 -32.02 22.79
CA ASN A 202 11.00 -30.96 23.04
C ASN A 202 11.23 -30.15 21.76
N VAL A 203 11.47 -30.78 20.61
CA VAL A 203 11.58 -30.08 19.32
C VAL A 203 10.35 -29.19 19.07
N MET A 204 9.14 -29.71 19.26
CA MET A 204 7.92 -28.91 19.12
C MET A 204 7.88 -27.70 20.06
N ASN A 205 8.36 -27.86 21.30
CA ASN A 205 8.45 -26.78 22.27
C ASN A 205 9.41 -25.68 21.82
N GLU A 206 10.60 -26.07 21.37
CA GLU A 206 11.66 -25.14 20.98
C GLU A 206 11.31 -24.41 19.67
N ILE A 207 10.74 -25.11 18.69
CA ILE A 207 10.20 -24.46 17.48
C ILE A 207 9.10 -23.45 17.82
N ALA A 208 8.18 -23.79 18.73
CA ALA A 208 7.12 -22.87 19.14
C ALA A 208 7.70 -21.62 19.83
N VAL A 209 8.73 -21.75 20.66
CA VAL A 209 9.42 -20.63 21.31
C VAL A 209 10.19 -19.77 20.30
N GLY A 210 10.98 -20.39 19.41
CA GLY A 210 11.79 -19.65 18.43
C GLY A 210 10.95 -18.92 17.38
N THR A 211 9.80 -19.47 16.99
CA THR A 211 8.83 -18.76 16.14
C THR A 211 8.09 -17.65 16.91
N GLN A 212 7.80 -17.85 18.19
CA GLN A 212 7.22 -16.81 19.05
C GLN A 212 8.17 -15.61 19.23
N PHE A 213 9.48 -15.84 19.28
CA PHE A 213 10.47 -14.77 19.33
C PHE A 213 10.22 -13.73 18.24
N TRP A 214 10.08 -14.14 16.97
CA TRP A 214 9.82 -13.21 15.86
C TRP A 214 8.50 -12.44 16.00
N VAL A 215 7.44 -13.10 16.48
CA VAL A 215 6.13 -12.47 16.77
C VAL A 215 6.28 -11.37 17.83
N ASP A 216 7.08 -11.61 18.86
CA ASP A 216 7.26 -10.69 19.99
C ASP A 216 8.16 -9.50 19.66
N GLN A 217 9.08 -9.65 18.71
CA GLN A 217 10.00 -8.59 18.31
C GLN A 217 9.29 -7.49 17.50
N ASN A 218 8.33 -7.85 16.65
CA ASN A 218 7.59 -6.86 15.87
C ASN A 218 6.12 -7.24 15.59
N PRO A 219 5.19 -6.80 16.45
CA PRO A 219 3.76 -7.00 16.22
C PRO A 219 3.22 -6.34 14.93
N GLN A 220 3.89 -5.32 14.39
CA GLN A 220 3.49 -4.64 13.14
C GLN A 220 3.82 -5.46 11.89
N ALA A 221 4.60 -6.53 12.02
CA ALA A 221 4.85 -7.48 10.93
C ALA A 221 3.70 -8.48 10.72
N PHE A 222 2.68 -8.49 11.59
CA PHE A 222 1.51 -9.37 11.48
C PHE A 222 1.86 -10.85 11.27
N ILE A 223 2.92 -11.32 11.94
CA ILE A 223 3.42 -12.68 11.76
C ILE A 223 2.42 -13.69 12.30
N GLU A 224 1.98 -14.61 11.43
CA GLU A 224 1.14 -15.75 11.78
C GLU A 224 1.79 -17.04 11.27
N TRP A 225 2.30 -17.85 12.18
CA TRP A 225 2.91 -19.13 11.87
C TRP A 225 1.85 -20.23 11.75
N ASP A 226 1.71 -20.82 10.57
CA ASP A 226 0.97 -22.07 10.37
C ASP A 226 1.96 -23.24 10.40
N ILE A 227 2.08 -23.90 11.56
CA ILE A 227 3.10 -24.92 11.82
C ILE A 227 2.48 -26.32 11.62
N ALA A 228 3.15 -27.16 10.83
CA ALA A 228 2.90 -28.59 10.83
C ALA A 228 4.16 -29.38 11.12
N TYR A 229 3.95 -30.59 11.63
CA TYR A 229 5.01 -31.54 11.92
C TYR A 229 4.75 -32.83 11.15
N LEU A 230 5.79 -33.34 10.50
CA LEU A 230 5.83 -34.65 9.86
C LEU A 230 6.92 -35.47 10.53
N TYR A 231 6.54 -36.59 11.14
CA TYR A 231 7.45 -37.47 11.88
C TYR A 231 6.93 -38.90 11.86
N HIS A 232 7.81 -39.88 12.07
CA HIS A 232 7.41 -41.25 12.39
C HIS A 232 7.10 -41.34 13.88
N ASP A 233 5.87 -41.69 14.28
CA ASP A 233 5.48 -41.71 15.70
C ASP A 233 6.01 -42.98 16.39
N PRO A 234 6.98 -42.88 17.33
CA PRO A 234 7.57 -44.07 17.96
C PRO A 234 6.57 -44.86 18.80
N ASP A 235 5.53 -44.20 19.33
CA ASP A 235 4.47 -44.86 20.10
C ASP A 235 3.41 -45.53 19.21
N ASN A 236 3.34 -45.16 17.94
CA ASN A 236 2.39 -45.68 16.97
C ASN A 236 2.97 -45.66 15.55
N PRO A 237 3.95 -46.54 15.27
CA PRO A 237 4.75 -46.47 14.04
C PRO A 237 3.90 -46.76 12.80
N ASP A 238 3.87 -45.81 11.88
CA ASP A 238 3.29 -46.00 10.54
C ASP A 238 4.41 -46.37 9.56
N PRO A 239 4.43 -47.61 9.02
CA PRO A 239 5.44 -48.04 8.06
C PRO A 239 5.34 -47.35 6.69
N SER A 240 4.34 -46.50 6.49
CA SER A 240 4.18 -45.65 5.30
C SER A 240 4.40 -44.16 5.58
N SER A 241 4.94 -43.81 6.75
CA SER A 241 5.29 -42.43 7.08
C SER A 241 6.28 -41.87 6.05
N ALA A 242 5.98 -40.69 5.53
CA ALA A 242 6.87 -40.01 4.59
C ALA A 242 8.18 -39.50 5.23
N ALA A 243 8.27 -39.52 6.57
CA ALA A 243 9.48 -39.20 7.31
C ALA A 243 10.52 -40.34 7.34
N LEU A 244 10.16 -41.55 6.92
CA LEU A 244 11.09 -42.70 6.92
C LEU A 244 12.13 -42.56 5.80
N ILE A 245 13.40 -42.75 6.15
CA ILE A 245 14.56 -42.64 5.26
C ILE A 245 15.54 -43.82 5.43
N SER A 246 16.33 -44.10 4.40
CA SER A 246 17.15 -45.32 4.32
C SER A 246 18.53 -45.22 4.98
N ILE A 247 18.90 -44.04 5.48
CA ILE A 247 20.19 -43.75 6.11
C ILE A 247 20.01 -42.92 7.37
N GLU A 248 20.96 -43.04 8.30
CA GLU A 248 21.07 -42.18 9.49
C GLU A 248 21.76 -40.86 9.10
N PRO A 249 21.05 -39.71 9.02
CA PRO A 249 21.62 -38.49 8.42
C PRO A 249 22.86 -37.99 9.16
N ILE A 250 22.84 -38.03 10.49
CA ILE A 250 23.90 -37.45 11.33
C ILE A 250 25.27 -38.12 11.12
N GLU A 251 25.29 -39.39 10.70
CA GLU A 251 26.53 -40.14 10.44
C GLU A 251 27.28 -39.66 9.17
N TYR A 252 26.64 -38.85 8.34
CA TYR A 252 27.17 -38.37 7.07
C TYR A 252 27.50 -36.89 7.09
N SER A 253 28.13 -36.41 6.02
CA SER A 253 28.41 -34.98 5.85
C SER A 253 27.16 -34.28 5.36
N SER A 254 26.93 -33.05 5.81
CA SER A 254 25.81 -32.22 5.36
C SER A 254 25.79 -31.93 3.85
N TYR A 255 26.88 -32.18 3.13
CA TYR A 255 26.91 -32.16 1.66
C TYR A 255 26.21 -33.35 1.01
N LEU A 256 25.81 -34.36 1.80
CA LEU A 256 25.06 -35.54 1.35
C LEU A 256 23.57 -35.45 1.68
N ASP A 257 23.08 -34.28 2.11
CA ASP A 257 21.69 -34.16 2.57
C ASP A 257 20.66 -34.35 1.47
N TYR A 258 21.07 -34.16 0.20
CA TYR A 258 20.28 -34.56 -0.95
C TYR A 258 19.87 -36.04 -0.92
N VAL A 259 20.62 -36.95 -0.28
CA VAL A 259 20.30 -38.38 -0.26
C VAL A 259 18.98 -38.62 0.48
N TRP A 260 18.89 -38.14 1.73
CA TRP A 260 17.75 -38.40 2.60
C TRP A 260 16.62 -37.38 2.40
N ILE A 261 16.92 -36.11 2.05
CA ILE A 261 15.87 -35.13 1.74
C ILE A 261 15.11 -35.54 0.46
N ASN A 262 15.80 -36.02 -0.58
CA ASN A 262 15.13 -36.53 -1.78
C ASN A 262 14.17 -37.68 -1.43
N GLU A 263 14.55 -38.59 -0.53
CA GLU A 263 13.70 -39.70 -0.12
C GLU A 263 12.43 -39.21 0.59
N VAL A 264 12.56 -38.27 1.53
CA VAL A 264 11.40 -37.64 2.18
C VAL A 264 10.48 -36.98 1.14
N MET A 265 11.06 -36.21 0.21
CA MET A 265 10.29 -35.50 -0.81
C MET A 265 9.62 -36.45 -1.81
N ASP A 266 10.31 -37.51 -2.22
CA ASP A 266 9.76 -38.59 -3.06
C ASP A 266 8.59 -39.28 -2.35
N ASN A 267 8.71 -39.57 -1.05
CA ASN A 267 7.64 -40.14 -0.23
C ASN A 267 6.43 -39.21 -0.12
N LEU A 268 6.65 -37.90 -0.09
CA LEU A 268 5.60 -36.87 -0.15
C LEU A 268 5.00 -36.69 -1.55
N GLY A 269 5.55 -37.37 -2.57
CA GLY A 269 5.07 -37.35 -3.95
C GLY A 269 5.69 -36.26 -4.83
N TYR A 270 6.74 -35.58 -4.35
CA TYR A 270 7.50 -34.58 -5.08
C TYR A 270 8.73 -35.24 -5.69
N THR A 271 8.54 -35.96 -6.80
CA THR A 271 9.61 -36.78 -7.39
C THR A 271 10.54 -36.00 -8.30
N SER A 272 11.85 -36.22 -8.19
CA SER A 272 12.84 -35.67 -9.14
C SER A 272 13.27 -36.67 -10.22
N TYR A 273 13.73 -36.13 -11.36
CA TYR A 273 14.40 -36.89 -12.42
C TYR A 273 15.94 -36.96 -12.25
N GLN A 274 16.54 -36.21 -11.31
CA GLN A 274 17.99 -36.14 -11.08
C GLN A 274 18.32 -36.23 -9.58
N SER A 275 19.46 -36.81 -9.24
CA SER A 275 19.82 -37.13 -7.84
C SER A 275 20.16 -35.94 -6.93
N TYR A 276 20.07 -34.68 -7.38
CA TYR A 276 20.49 -33.47 -6.63
C TYR A 276 19.41 -32.39 -6.53
N ASP A 277 18.13 -32.76 -6.68
CA ASP A 277 17.04 -31.81 -6.93
C ASP A 277 16.17 -31.49 -5.70
N TYR A 278 16.66 -31.83 -4.51
CA TYR A 278 15.93 -31.71 -3.26
C TYR A 278 15.48 -30.28 -2.94
N LEU A 279 16.24 -29.26 -3.35
CA LEU A 279 15.85 -27.86 -3.23
C LEU A 279 14.62 -27.54 -4.08
N ASP A 280 14.60 -27.94 -5.35
CA ASP A 280 13.44 -27.74 -6.22
C ASP A 280 12.23 -28.53 -5.72
N GLN A 281 12.41 -29.79 -5.31
CA GLN A 281 11.34 -30.60 -4.72
C GLN A 281 10.74 -29.93 -3.48
N THR A 282 11.58 -29.45 -2.57
CA THR A 282 11.14 -28.78 -1.34
C THR A 282 10.44 -27.46 -1.66
N ARG A 283 10.95 -26.70 -2.65
CA ARG A 283 10.30 -25.47 -3.13
C ARG A 283 8.90 -25.75 -3.72
N GLU A 284 8.75 -26.84 -4.45
CA GLU A 284 7.43 -27.27 -4.96
C GLU A 284 6.48 -27.66 -3.81
N TYR A 285 7.00 -28.37 -2.81
CA TYR A 285 6.27 -28.72 -1.60
C TYR A 285 5.83 -27.48 -0.83
N ASP A 286 6.73 -26.54 -0.55
CA ASP A 286 6.44 -25.29 0.15
C ASP A 286 5.40 -24.45 -0.59
N ARG A 287 5.52 -24.34 -1.92
CA ARG A 287 4.51 -23.69 -2.76
C ARG A 287 3.14 -24.33 -2.57
N ASP A 288 3.04 -25.66 -2.65
CA ASP A 288 1.77 -26.37 -2.50
C ASP A 288 1.20 -26.23 -1.08
N GLN A 289 2.05 -26.29 -0.05
CA GLN A 289 1.64 -26.08 1.34
C GLN A 289 1.14 -24.64 1.56
N ARG A 290 1.87 -23.63 1.07
CA ARG A 290 1.42 -22.22 1.09
C ARG A 290 0.02 -22.07 0.50
N ASN A 291 -0.21 -22.64 -0.68
CA ASN A 291 -1.50 -22.54 -1.37
C ASN A 291 -2.63 -23.27 -0.63
N ALA A 292 -2.34 -24.46 -0.11
CA ALA A 292 -3.31 -25.26 0.63
C ALA A 292 -3.75 -24.54 1.92
N GLN A 293 -2.78 -23.98 2.66
CA GLN A 293 -3.02 -23.31 3.92
C GLN A 293 -3.46 -21.85 3.74
N GLY A 294 -3.20 -21.25 2.58
CA GLY A 294 -3.48 -19.85 2.27
C GLY A 294 -2.59 -18.91 3.09
N THR A 295 -1.31 -19.23 3.20
CA THR A 295 -0.30 -18.37 3.82
C THR A 295 0.40 -17.49 2.77
N ASN A 296 1.13 -16.46 3.21
CA ASN A 296 1.91 -15.59 2.34
C ASN A 296 3.25 -16.23 1.95
N TRP A 297 3.88 -16.91 2.90
CA TRP A 297 5.19 -17.55 2.73
C TRP A 297 5.16 -19.02 3.12
N ALA A 298 6.20 -19.77 2.75
CA ALA A 298 6.42 -21.13 3.21
C ALA A 298 7.91 -21.45 3.31
N VAL A 299 8.29 -22.16 4.37
CA VAL A 299 9.65 -22.65 4.62
C VAL A 299 9.55 -24.05 5.24
N THR A 300 10.44 -24.95 4.84
CA THR A 300 10.58 -26.29 5.43
C THR A 300 11.80 -26.36 6.36
N VAL A 301 11.62 -26.94 7.55
CA VAL A 301 12.68 -27.21 8.53
C VAL A 301 12.88 -28.70 8.63
N PHE A 302 14.09 -29.18 8.41
CA PHE A 302 14.45 -30.56 8.75
C PHE A 302 15.20 -30.56 10.08
N VAL A 303 14.69 -31.34 11.04
CA VAL A 303 15.37 -31.59 12.30
C VAL A 303 15.91 -33.01 12.27
N VAL A 304 17.23 -33.14 12.28
CA VAL A 304 17.94 -34.43 12.30
C VAL A 304 18.19 -34.83 13.75
N ASP A 305 17.89 -36.08 14.09
CA ASP A 305 18.20 -36.59 15.42
C ASP A 305 19.71 -36.71 15.60
N SER A 306 20.19 -36.19 16.73
CA SER A 306 21.59 -36.19 17.16
C SER A 306 21.70 -36.42 18.67
N SER A 307 20.61 -36.89 19.30
CA SER A 307 20.48 -37.05 20.75
C SER A 307 21.52 -38.00 21.37
N GLU A 308 21.97 -38.99 20.61
CA GLU A 308 23.00 -39.96 20.97
C GLU A 308 24.33 -39.72 20.20
N ASP A 309 24.45 -38.60 19.49
CA ASP A 309 25.70 -38.17 18.88
C ASP A 309 26.57 -37.35 19.86
N SER A 310 27.90 -37.52 19.77
CA SER A 310 28.81 -36.98 20.78
C SER A 310 29.17 -35.50 20.61
N ASP A 311 29.06 -34.96 19.39
CA ASP A 311 29.30 -33.55 19.11
C ASP A 311 28.05 -32.82 18.59
N GLY A 312 26.98 -33.55 18.30
CA GLY A 312 25.68 -33.00 17.91
C GLY A 312 25.68 -32.44 16.50
N CYS A 313 26.60 -32.89 15.64
CA CYS A 313 26.84 -32.32 14.33
C CYS A 313 27.03 -33.42 13.27
N PHE A 314 26.80 -33.05 12.02
CA PHE A 314 27.17 -33.88 10.87
C PHE A 314 28.69 -34.12 10.85
N SER A 315 29.13 -35.17 10.14
CA SER A 315 30.56 -35.57 10.10
C SER A 315 31.54 -34.51 9.54
N ASP A 316 31.02 -33.45 8.90
CA ASP A 316 31.79 -32.29 8.42
C ASP A 316 31.75 -31.08 9.38
N GLY A 317 31.08 -31.22 10.52
CA GLY A 317 30.97 -30.22 11.58
C GLY A 317 29.85 -29.20 11.39
N ALA A 318 28.98 -29.37 10.39
CA ALA A 318 27.75 -28.58 10.27
C ALA A 318 26.73 -29.09 11.30
N CYS A 319 25.92 -28.19 11.87
CA CYS A 319 24.96 -28.56 12.94
C CYS A 319 23.64 -27.81 12.79
N ALA A 320 23.66 -26.61 12.22
CA ALA A 320 22.51 -25.96 11.62
C ALA A 320 22.95 -25.16 10.40
N TYR A 321 22.04 -25.00 9.44
CA TYR A 321 22.22 -24.14 8.29
C TYR A 321 20.89 -23.87 7.58
N SER A 322 20.77 -22.71 6.96
CA SER A 322 19.60 -22.27 6.19
C SER A 322 20.00 -21.77 4.81
N TYR A 323 19.13 -22.03 3.83
CA TYR A 323 19.25 -21.43 2.51
C TYR A 323 18.68 -20.00 2.51
N LEU A 324 19.42 -19.04 1.96
CA LEU A 324 18.94 -17.66 1.83
C LEU A 324 17.66 -17.58 0.98
N GLY A 325 16.61 -17.00 1.54
CA GLY A 325 15.28 -16.92 0.90
C GLY A 325 14.52 -18.24 0.86
N GLY A 326 14.98 -19.25 1.61
CA GLY A 326 14.44 -20.61 1.59
C GLY A 326 14.99 -21.43 0.40
N PRO A 327 14.37 -22.59 0.07
CA PRO A 327 13.09 -23.07 0.60
C PRO A 327 13.22 -23.78 1.96
N LEU A 328 14.43 -24.19 2.35
CA LEU A 328 14.62 -25.04 3.53
C LEU A 328 15.77 -24.59 4.43
N LEU A 329 15.70 -25.06 5.67
CA LEU A 329 16.82 -25.10 6.61
C LEU A 329 16.92 -26.48 7.26
N VAL A 330 18.11 -26.83 7.69
CA VAL A 330 18.41 -28.10 8.38
C VAL A 330 19.10 -27.79 9.69
N MET A 331 18.71 -28.48 10.75
CA MET A 331 19.35 -28.38 12.04
C MET A 331 19.34 -29.73 12.77
N THR A 332 20.27 -29.92 13.69
CA THR A 332 20.32 -31.12 14.52
C THR A 332 19.55 -30.93 15.82
N TYR A 333 19.27 -32.00 16.55
CA TYR A 333 18.48 -31.95 17.79
C TYR A 333 19.16 -31.12 18.89
N ASP A 334 20.48 -31.22 19.04
CA ASP A 334 21.25 -30.60 20.12
C ASP A 334 22.30 -29.57 19.66
N ASN A 335 22.46 -29.36 18.35
CA ASN A 335 23.16 -28.22 17.72
C ASN A 335 24.54 -27.89 18.29
N ASN A 336 25.54 -28.77 18.20
CA ASN A 336 26.92 -28.46 18.63
C ASN A 336 27.10 -28.08 20.12
N GLY A 337 26.44 -28.79 21.03
CA GLY A 337 26.54 -28.53 22.46
C GLY A 337 25.75 -27.31 22.97
N TYR A 338 24.93 -26.69 22.11
CA TYR A 338 23.87 -25.76 22.55
C TYR A 338 22.84 -26.51 23.40
N GLY A 339 22.57 -27.77 23.06
CA GLY A 339 21.60 -28.63 23.70
C GLY A 339 20.17 -28.25 23.32
N ILE A 340 19.26 -29.22 23.45
CA ILE A 340 17.85 -29.04 23.10
C ILE A 340 17.20 -27.81 23.76
N SER A 341 17.62 -27.42 24.97
CA SER A 341 17.06 -26.26 25.67
C SER A 341 17.39 -24.88 25.07
N ASN A 342 18.24 -24.83 24.04
CA ASN A 342 18.59 -23.61 23.31
C ASN A 342 18.34 -23.76 21.80
N MET A 343 17.62 -24.80 21.37
CA MET A 343 17.29 -25.02 19.96
C MET A 343 16.40 -23.89 19.43
N ASP A 344 15.56 -23.30 20.28
CA ASP A 344 14.71 -22.16 19.96
C ASP A 344 15.50 -20.95 19.42
N TYR A 345 16.72 -20.74 19.93
CA TYR A 345 17.61 -19.68 19.49
C TYR A 345 18.14 -19.98 18.10
N VAL A 346 18.59 -21.23 17.88
CA VAL A 346 19.13 -21.66 16.59
C VAL A 346 18.06 -21.57 15.53
N VAL A 347 16.84 -22.08 15.76
CA VAL A 347 15.77 -21.94 14.77
C VAL A 347 15.42 -20.47 14.52
N ALA A 348 15.41 -19.61 15.54
CA ALA A 348 15.14 -18.18 15.34
C ALA A 348 16.22 -17.51 14.47
N HIS A 349 17.49 -17.85 14.67
CA HIS A 349 18.61 -17.38 13.86
C HIS A 349 18.52 -17.90 12.42
N GLU A 350 18.38 -19.21 12.22
CA GLU A 350 18.32 -19.83 10.90
C GLU A 350 17.09 -19.37 10.09
N LEU A 351 15.96 -19.13 10.76
CA LEU A 351 14.78 -18.57 10.10
C LEU A 351 15.06 -17.17 9.53
N ALA A 352 15.95 -16.38 10.12
CA ALA A 352 16.30 -15.07 9.57
C ALA A 352 16.91 -15.20 8.16
N HIS A 353 17.80 -16.16 7.95
CA HIS A 353 18.38 -16.46 6.63
C HIS A 353 17.32 -16.89 5.62
N SER A 354 16.34 -17.69 6.04
CA SER A 354 15.18 -18.05 5.20
C SER A 354 14.42 -16.80 4.70
N PHE A 355 14.59 -15.64 5.35
CA PHE A 355 14.08 -14.33 4.93
C PHE A 355 15.20 -13.33 4.63
N TRP A 356 16.30 -13.81 4.04
CA TRP A 356 17.39 -13.03 3.46
C TRP A 356 18.26 -12.23 4.44
N ALA A 357 18.08 -12.39 5.75
CA ALA A 357 19.03 -11.81 6.71
C ALA A 357 20.41 -12.45 6.56
N LEU A 358 21.46 -11.65 6.72
CA LEU A 358 22.85 -12.10 6.62
C LEU A 358 23.46 -12.25 8.00
N ASP A 359 24.47 -13.12 8.10
CA ASP A 359 25.28 -13.20 9.31
C ASP A 359 26.05 -11.91 9.55
N GLU A 360 26.13 -11.51 10.82
CA GLU A 360 26.77 -10.28 11.26
C GLU A 360 28.07 -10.53 12.04
N TYR A 361 28.61 -11.76 12.02
CA TYR A 361 29.82 -12.12 12.76
C TYR A 361 31.02 -12.44 11.88
N TYR A 362 32.23 -12.17 12.38
CA TYR A 362 33.44 -12.21 11.57
C TYR A 362 33.77 -13.61 11.03
N GLU A 363 33.46 -14.67 11.78
CA GLU A 363 33.70 -16.04 11.32
C GLU A 363 32.79 -16.51 10.18
N SER A 364 31.64 -15.84 9.95
CA SER A 364 30.77 -16.09 8.77
C SER A 364 31.37 -15.56 7.46
N TRP A 365 32.58 -15.00 7.52
CA TRP A 365 33.20 -14.30 6.41
C TRP A 365 33.45 -15.22 5.21
N GLY A 366 32.66 -14.98 4.16
CA GLY A 366 32.88 -15.47 2.80
C GLY A 366 33.19 -14.32 1.84
N TYR A 367 33.59 -14.64 0.59
CA TYR A 367 33.78 -13.61 -0.45
C TYR A 367 32.55 -12.70 -0.62
N TRP A 368 31.35 -13.26 -0.42
CA TRP A 368 30.06 -12.60 -0.61
C TRP A 368 29.43 -12.02 0.66
N ASN A 369 29.89 -12.33 1.88
CA ASN A 369 29.26 -11.85 3.12
C ASN A 369 30.22 -10.93 3.87
N ASN A 370 29.92 -9.64 3.87
CA ASN A 370 30.74 -8.62 4.50
C ASN A 370 29.90 -7.36 4.80
N GLU A 371 30.51 -6.39 5.48
CA GLU A 371 29.93 -5.09 5.84
C GLU A 371 29.33 -4.28 4.68
N GLY A 372 29.70 -4.58 3.43
CA GLY A 372 29.20 -3.94 2.21
C GLY A 372 28.14 -4.74 1.47
N THR A 373 27.91 -6.01 1.83
CA THR A 373 26.91 -6.86 1.19
C THR A 373 25.51 -6.32 1.46
N ARG A 374 24.64 -6.37 0.46
CA ARG A 374 23.23 -5.98 0.58
C ARG A 374 22.33 -7.16 0.28
N SER A 375 21.26 -7.30 1.05
CA SER A 375 20.32 -8.43 0.96
C SER A 375 18.91 -8.02 1.36
N GLY A 376 17.96 -8.93 1.15
CA GLY A 376 16.55 -8.73 1.46
C GLY A 376 15.81 -7.91 0.40
N TYR A 377 14.48 -7.98 0.45
CA TYR A 377 13.59 -7.32 -0.51
C TYR A 377 13.88 -5.82 -0.68
N LEU A 378 14.27 -5.15 0.42
CA LEU A 378 14.59 -3.72 0.48
C LEU A 378 16.08 -3.39 0.23
N ASN A 379 16.89 -4.38 -0.15
CA ASN A 379 18.30 -4.24 -0.51
C ASN A 379 19.19 -3.59 0.57
N ILE A 380 19.09 -4.11 1.78
CA ILE A 380 19.65 -3.52 2.99
C ILE A 380 21.07 -4.02 3.22
N ILE A 381 21.96 -3.07 3.53
CA ILE A 381 23.37 -3.34 3.83
C ILE A 381 23.53 -4.14 5.13
N ASN A 382 24.47 -5.07 5.15
CA ASN A 382 24.89 -5.83 6.33
C ASN A 382 25.74 -4.98 7.30
N GLY A 383 25.20 -3.85 7.76
CA GLY A 383 25.97 -2.79 8.42
C GLY A 383 26.40 -3.09 9.86
N ASN A 384 25.94 -4.18 10.46
CA ASN A 384 26.39 -4.62 11.78
C ASN A 384 27.42 -5.76 11.72
N PHE A 385 27.87 -6.15 10.52
CA PHE A 385 28.91 -7.15 10.34
C PHE A 385 30.18 -6.84 11.15
N GLU A 386 30.65 -7.82 11.92
CA GLU A 386 31.87 -7.69 12.70
C GLU A 386 33.11 -7.63 11.79
N THR A 387 33.88 -6.55 11.92
CA THR A 387 35.18 -6.46 11.27
C THR A 387 36.19 -7.44 11.90
N TYR A 388 37.39 -7.58 11.31
CA TYR A 388 38.50 -8.39 11.88
C TYR A 388 38.81 -8.08 13.36
N ALA A 389 38.51 -6.86 13.82
CA ALA A 389 38.67 -6.48 15.22
C ALA A 389 37.58 -7.02 16.16
N LYS A 390 36.61 -7.78 15.64
CA LYS A 390 35.40 -8.27 16.31
C LYS A 390 34.63 -7.17 17.02
N THR A 391 34.47 -6.05 16.32
CA THR A 391 33.70 -4.90 16.80
C THR A 391 32.47 -4.74 15.92
N ALA A 392 31.29 -4.79 16.54
CA ALA A 392 30.01 -4.45 15.95
C ALA A 392 29.33 -3.36 16.79
N THR A 393 28.34 -2.69 16.21
CA THR A 393 27.73 -1.50 16.81
C THR A 393 26.51 -1.86 17.67
N TYR A 394 25.79 -2.91 17.29
CA TYR A 394 24.54 -3.32 17.91
C TYR A 394 24.56 -4.81 18.32
N GLU A 395 23.84 -5.15 19.38
CA GLU A 395 23.48 -6.55 19.70
C GLU A 395 22.43 -7.02 18.69
N CYS A 396 22.51 -8.27 18.24
CA CYS A 396 21.64 -8.80 17.18
C CYS A 396 21.61 -10.33 17.22
N ILE A 397 20.47 -10.94 16.90
CA ILE A 397 20.36 -12.40 16.75
C ILE A 397 21.32 -12.97 15.71
N MET A 398 21.65 -12.19 14.67
CA MET A 398 22.57 -12.58 13.60
C MET A 398 24.05 -12.45 13.96
N ARG A 399 24.39 -12.13 15.21
CA ARG A 399 25.78 -12.07 15.69
C ARG A 399 26.20 -13.36 16.41
N ASN A 400 27.52 -13.53 16.50
CA ASN A 400 28.16 -14.64 17.22
C ASN A 400 28.00 -14.50 18.74
N ILE A 401 27.76 -15.65 19.37
CA ILE A 401 27.12 -15.88 20.67
C ILE A 401 28.16 -15.84 21.80
N ASP A 402 28.83 -14.71 22.00
CA ASP A 402 29.58 -14.49 23.24
C ASP A 402 28.65 -14.10 24.41
N GLY A 403 27.79 -15.07 24.72
CA GLY A 403 27.17 -15.25 26.02
C GLY A 403 25.84 -14.56 26.22
N TRP A 404 24.85 -15.19 25.62
CA TRP A 404 23.56 -14.63 25.31
C TRP A 404 22.52 -14.83 26.43
N THR A 405 21.46 -14.01 26.38
CA THR A 405 20.22 -14.16 27.15
C THR A 405 19.04 -14.00 26.21
N HIS A 406 17.94 -14.71 26.48
CA HIS A 406 16.67 -14.74 25.72
C HIS A 406 15.97 -13.41 25.41
N ASP A 407 16.56 -12.30 25.86
CA ASP A 407 16.07 -10.93 25.71
C ASP A 407 16.85 -10.14 24.65
N GLU A 408 17.77 -10.76 23.88
CA GLU A 408 18.53 -9.98 22.90
C GLU A 408 17.66 -9.46 21.75
N PRO A 409 17.90 -8.21 21.34
CA PRO A 409 17.13 -7.56 20.29
C PRO A 409 17.54 -8.06 18.90
N ILE A 410 16.62 -7.93 17.94
CA ILE A 410 17.00 -7.87 16.53
C ILE A 410 17.50 -6.44 16.25
N CYS A 411 18.70 -6.32 15.70
CA CYS A 411 19.27 -5.03 15.32
C CYS A 411 18.60 -4.46 14.07
N VAL A 412 18.73 -3.15 13.87
CA VAL A 412 18.09 -2.41 12.77
C VAL A 412 18.41 -2.97 11.38
N PHE A 413 19.63 -3.47 11.14
CA PHE A 413 20.02 -4.00 9.83
C PHE A 413 19.31 -5.32 9.53
N THR A 414 19.30 -6.26 10.49
CA THR A 414 18.55 -7.50 10.35
C THR A 414 17.04 -7.24 10.25
N GLN A 415 16.49 -6.30 11.05
CA GLN A 415 15.08 -5.90 10.97
C GLN A 415 14.73 -5.43 9.54
N GLU A 416 15.51 -4.51 8.98
CA GLU A 416 15.26 -4.00 7.63
C GLU A 416 15.51 -5.08 6.55
N GLN A 417 16.50 -5.98 6.71
CA GLN A 417 16.75 -7.09 5.78
C GLN A 417 15.57 -8.06 5.68
N VAL A 418 14.92 -8.40 6.81
CA VAL A 418 13.71 -9.22 6.80
C VAL A 418 12.45 -8.42 6.41
N GLY A 419 12.58 -7.15 6.04
CA GLY A 419 11.52 -6.30 5.52
C GLY A 419 10.84 -5.37 6.53
N TRP A 420 11.32 -5.29 7.78
CA TRP A 420 10.71 -4.47 8.84
C TRP A 420 11.24 -3.04 8.89
N ARG A 421 11.16 -2.35 7.76
CA ARG A 421 11.44 -0.91 7.70
C ARG A 421 10.13 -0.13 7.78
N ASP A 422 10.12 0.92 8.59
CA ASP A 422 9.04 1.91 8.70
C ASP A 422 9.72 3.29 8.55
N THR A 423 9.69 3.83 7.33
CA THR A 423 10.45 5.03 6.98
C THR A 423 9.79 6.30 7.50
N ASP A 424 8.46 6.35 7.55
CA ASP A 424 7.72 7.56 7.92
C ASP A 424 7.27 7.58 9.39
N GLY A 425 7.39 6.44 10.09
CA GLY A 425 7.16 6.27 11.51
C GLY A 425 5.69 6.21 11.89
N ASP A 426 4.80 5.87 10.95
CA ASP A 426 3.36 5.78 11.19
C ASP A 426 2.94 4.45 11.85
N GLY A 427 3.86 3.50 11.92
CA GLY A 427 3.68 2.19 12.52
C GLY A 427 3.19 1.10 11.56
N ILE A 428 3.20 1.37 10.25
CA ILE A 428 2.97 0.42 9.16
C ILE A 428 4.32 0.21 8.46
N LEU A 429 4.68 -1.04 8.16
CA LEU A 429 5.96 -1.32 7.51
C LEU A 429 5.89 -0.95 6.02
N ASP A 430 6.96 -0.37 5.47
CA ASP A 430 7.11 0.12 4.09
C ASP A 430 6.52 -0.82 3.01
N ILE A 431 6.74 -2.14 3.16
CA ILE A 431 6.29 -3.15 2.19
C ILE A 431 4.76 -3.29 2.16
N ILE A 432 4.09 -3.00 3.29
CA ILE A 432 2.64 -3.04 3.46
C ILE A 432 2.02 -1.64 3.62
N ASP A 433 2.81 -0.57 3.55
CA ASP A 433 2.33 0.81 3.48
C ASP A 433 2.22 1.27 2.02
N THR A 434 1.19 0.76 1.34
CA THR A 434 1.03 0.92 -0.12
C THR A 434 -0.38 1.31 -0.54
N LEU A 435 -1.17 1.79 0.42
CA LEU A 435 -2.58 2.13 0.21
C LEU A 435 -2.71 3.37 -0.69
N ASN A 436 -3.21 3.16 -1.90
CA ASN A 436 -3.54 4.25 -2.81
C ASN A 436 -5.03 4.22 -3.16
N LEU A 437 -5.73 5.33 -2.90
CA LEU A 437 -7.15 5.50 -3.17
C LEU A 437 -7.34 6.72 -4.06
N ASP A 438 -7.75 6.48 -5.29
CA ASP A 438 -8.04 7.51 -6.27
C ASP A 438 -9.55 7.60 -6.53
N ILE A 439 -10.09 8.81 -6.46
CA ILE A 439 -11.48 9.07 -6.81
C ILE A 439 -11.46 9.73 -8.18
N ASN A 440 -12.20 9.20 -9.16
CA ASN A 440 -12.31 9.80 -10.48
C ASN A 440 -13.18 11.06 -10.40
N GLU A 441 -12.61 12.16 -9.91
CA GLU A 441 -13.31 13.43 -9.70
C GLU A 441 -13.91 13.98 -11.00
N ASP A 442 -13.25 13.71 -12.14
CA ASP A 442 -13.70 14.13 -13.47
C ASP A 442 -14.94 13.36 -13.97
N GLU A 443 -15.28 12.21 -13.36
CA GLU A 443 -16.42 11.38 -13.72
C GLU A 443 -17.60 11.52 -12.74
N LEU A 444 -17.53 12.48 -11.80
CA LEU A 444 -18.61 12.73 -10.86
C LEU A 444 -19.90 13.12 -11.61
N SER A 445 -20.90 12.25 -11.48
CA SER A 445 -22.20 12.38 -12.14
C SER A 445 -23.25 12.76 -11.10
N PHE A 446 -24.21 13.62 -11.49
CA PHE A 446 -25.27 14.08 -10.60
C PHE A 446 -26.64 13.89 -11.26
N THR A 447 -27.51 13.13 -10.59
CA THR A 447 -28.91 12.96 -10.99
C THR A 447 -29.82 13.26 -9.80
N SER A 448 -30.57 14.35 -9.86
CA SER A 448 -31.35 14.89 -8.74
C SER A 448 -30.47 15.19 -7.52
N SER A 449 -30.81 14.66 -6.35
CA SER A 449 -30.03 14.74 -5.11
C SER A 449 -29.01 13.60 -4.99
N VAL A 450 -28.80 12.80 -6.03
CA VAL A 450 -27.88 11.66 -6.02
C VAL A 450 -26.60 12.03 -6.77
N MET A 451 -25.47 11.86 -6.10
CA MET A 451 -24.13 11.92 -6.69
C MET A 451 -23.61 10.50 -6.89
N GLU A 452 -23.03 10.23 -8.04
CA GLU A 452 -22.33 8.99 -8.33
C GLU A 452 -20.83 9.20 -8.13
N ILE A 453 -20.20 8.33 -7.32
CA ILE A 453 -18.74 8.29 -7.14
C ILE A 453 -18.24 7.01 -7.79
N ILE A 454 -17.25 7.18 -8.66
CA ILE A 454 -16.43 6.12 -9.25
C ILE A 454 -15.00 6.36 -8.80
N GLY A 455 -14.26 5.30 -8.53
CA GLY A 455 -12.85 5.41 -8.22
C GLY A 455 -12.13 4.08 -8.33
N THR A 456 -10.82 4.15 -8.13
CA THR A 456 -9.94 2.99 -8.10
C THR A 456 -9.14 2.98 -6.81
N ALA A 457 -8.86 1.80 -6.30
CA ALA A 457 -7.99 1.59 -5.15
C ALA A 457 -6.91 0.57 -5.54
N SER A 458 -5.71 0.71 -4.97
CA SER A 458 -4.62 -0.24 -5.16
C SER A 458 -3.75 -0.39 -3.93
N VAL A 459 -3.19 -1.59 -3.75
CA VAL A 459 -2.20 -1.98 -2.72
C VAL A 459 -1.00 -2.67 -3.38
N LEU A 460 -0.67 -2.23 -4.60
CA LEU A 460 0.51 -2.71 -5.31
C LEU A 460 1.77 -2.24 -4.58
N PRO A 461 2.86 -3.02 -4.59
CA PRO A 461 4.08 -2.67 -3.87
C PRO A 461 4.58 -1.28 -4.29
N ALA A 462 4.72 -0.36 -3.33
CA ALA A 462 5.39 0.93 -3.57
C ALA A 462 6.91 0.74 -3.73
N TYR A 463 7.44 -0.32 -3.12
CA TYR A 463 8.84 -0.73 -3.20
C TYR A 463 8.97 -1.95 -4.11
N THR A 464 9.78 -1.80 -5.15
CA THR A 464 10.17 -2.92 -6.01
C THR A 464 11.17 -3.83 -5.29
N ASN A 465 11.21 -5.11 -5.65
CA ASN A 465 12.22 -6.02 -5.11
C ASN A 465 13.60 -5.63 -5.65
N GLU A 466 14.49 -5.18 -4.76
CA GLU A 466 15.83 -4.69 -5.12
C GLU A 466 16.96 -5.61 -4.63
N ASN A 467 16.67 -6.85 -4.24
CA ASN A 467 17.65 -7.75 -3.61
C ASN A 467 18.84 -8.05 -4.56
N SER A 468 19.92 -7.28 -4.43
CA SER A 468 21.08 -7.39 -5.32
C SER A 468 21.84 -8.70 -5.14
N LEU A 469 21.83 -9.26 -3.93
CA LEU A 469 22.47 -10.55 -3.68
C LEU A 469 21.74 -11.68 -4.42
N LYS A 470 20.40 -11.69 -4.38
CA LYS A 470 19.61 -12.63 -5.18
C LYS A 470 19.89 -12.48 -6.67
N GLU A 471 19.90 -11.25 -7.20
CA GLU A 471 20.19 -11.01 -8.61
C GLU A 471 21.59 -11.52 -9.01
N GLU A 472 22.64 -11.10 -8.30
CA GLU A 472 24.04 -11.50 -8.57
C GLU A 472 24.20 -13.02 -8.51
N MET A 473 23.59 -13.67 -7.51
CA MET A 473 23.67 -15.13 -7.34
C MET A 473 23.05 -15.88 -8.52
N TYR A 474 21.82 -15.56 -8.90
CA TYR A 474 21.15 -16.29 -9.97
C TYR A 474 21.73 -15.97 -11.36
N GLU A 475 22.24 -14.75 -11.56
CA GLU A 475 22.97 -14.40 -12.78
C GLU A 475 24.29 -15.17 -12.88
N ASP A 476 25.14 -15.13 -11.85
CA ASP A 476 26.49 -15.72 -11.91
C ASP A 476 26.48 -17.25 -11.95
N TYR A 477 25.58 -17.89 -11.19
CA TYR A 477 25.54 -19.35 -11.09
C TYR A 477 24.67 -20.01 -12.18
N TYR A 478 23.61 -19.34 -12.65
CA TYR A 478 22.63 -19.94 -13.56
C TYR A 478 22.41 -19.18 -14.86
N GLY A 479 22.97 -17.99 -15.01
CA GLY A 479 22.71 -17.12 -16.16
C GLY A 479 21.24 -16.72 -16.28
N LEU A 480 20.54 -16.61 -15.15
CA LEU A 480 19.14 -16.18 -15.09
C LEU A 480 19.08 -14.68 -14.78
N SER A 481 18.39 -13.92 -15.64
CA SER A 481 18.04 -12.53 -15.40
C SER A 481 16.59 -12.41 -14.94
N ASP A 482 16.24 -11.25 -14.37
CA ASP A 482 14.85 -10.90 -14.03
C ASP A 482 14.21 -11.84 -12.99
N VAL A 483 15.01 -12.28 -11.99
CA VAL A 483 14.57 -13.16 -10.89
C VAL A 483 13.92 -12.42 -9.72
N LEU A 484 13.89 -11.09 -9.77
CA LEU A 484 13.28 -10.23 -8.76
C LEU A 484 11.83 -9.96 -9.13
N ASN A 485 10.90 -10.35 -8.25
CA ASN A 485 9.48 -10.09 -8.43
C ASN A 485 8.98 -9.09 -7.40
N ASP A 486 8.20 -8.11 -7.85
CA ASP A 486 7.48 -7.18 -6.99
C ASP A 486 6.27 -7.88 -6.41
N ILE A 487 6.21 -8.00 -5.07
CA ILE A 487 5.24 -8.87 -4.41
C ILE A 487 4.41 -8.11 -3.37
N SER A 488 3.08 -8.20 -3.48
CA SER A 488 2.15 -7.70 -2.46
C SER A 488 1.44 -8.84 -1.76
N ILE A 489 1.48 -8.83 -0.42
CA ILE A 489 0.66 -9.71 0.44
C ILE A 489 -0.73 -9.14 0.74
N LEU A 490 -1.00 -7.92 0.28
CA LEU A 490 -2.23 -7.21 0.57
C LEU A 490 -3.29 -7.50 -0.48
N SER A 491 -4.54 -7.46 -0.05
CA SER A 491 -5.72 -7.35 -0.92
C SER A 491 -6.64 -6.28 -0.36
N ILE A 492 -7.44 -5.66 -1.22
CA ILE A 492 -8.42 -4.68 -0.79
C ILE A 492 -9.58 -5.44 -0.14
N SER A 493 -9.87 -5.16 1.12
CA SER A 493 -10.90 -5.88 1.87
C SER A 493 -12.25 -5.17 1.86
N ASN A 494 -12.24 -3.84 1.83
CA ASN A 494 -13.45 -3.04 1.78
C ASN A 494 -13.17 -1.63 1.29
N ILE A 495 -14.14 -1.06 0.58
CA ILE A 495 -14.20 0.37 0.27
C ILE A 495 -15.52 0.90 0.80
N GLN A 496 -15.46 2.01 1.51
CA GLN A 496 -16.59 2.60 2.20
C GLN A 496 -16.65 4.10 1.97
N TYR A 497 -17.82 4.68 2.08
CA TYR A 497 -17.99 6.12 2.09
C TYR A 497 -18.77 6.58 3.32
N ARG A 498 -18.61 7.84 3.70
CA ARG A 498 -19.47 8.51 4.69
C ARG A 498 -19.68 9.97 4.33
N LEU A 499 -20.74 10.54 4.88
CA LEU A 499 -21.01 11.97 4.84
C LEU A 499 -20.58 12.57 6.18
N ASP A 500 -19.60 13.47 6.16
CA ASP A 500 -19.03 14.07 7.37
C ASP A 500 -18.61 13.00 8.41
N GLU A 501 -19.27 12.97 9.57
CA GLU A 501 -18.99 12.04 10.67
C GLU A 501 -20.05 10.94 10.80
N ASP A 502 -20.88 10.75 9.78
CA ASP A 502 -21.84 9.64 9.73
C ASP A 502 -21.12 8.27 9.73
N PRO A 503 -21.81 7.18 10.11
CA PRO A 503 -21.24 5.84 10.01
C PRO A 503 -20.83 5.48 8.58
N TRP A 504 -19.73 4.72 8.44
CA TRP A 504 -19.27 4.21 7.16
C TRP A 504 -20.28 3.27 6.49
N ILE A 505 -20.50 3.47 5.20
CA ILE A 505 -21.39 2.68 4.34
C ILE A 505 -20.53 2.01 3.27
N ASN A 506 -20.70 0.71 3.06
CA ASN A 506 -19.95 -0.01 2.02
C ASN A 506 -20.31 0.48 0.61
N THR A 507 -19.31 0.57 -0.27
CA THR A 507 -19.49 0.78 -1.71
C THR A 507 -19.75 -0.56 -2.41
N THR A 508 -19.94 -0.52 -3.73
CA THR A 508 -20.11 -1.72 -4.55
C THR A 508 -18.83 -1.99 -5.35
N PRO A 509 -18.22 -3.19 -5.24
CA PRO A 509 -17.12 -3.61 -6.11
C PRO A 509 -17.61 -3.80 -7.54
N ASP A 510 -16.77 -3.50 -8.52
CA ASP A 510 -17.14 -3.60 -9.94
C ASP A 510 -17.24 -5.06 -10.43
N ASP A 511 -16.42 -5.96 -9.91
CA ASP A 511 -16.38 -7.38 -10.28
C ASP A 511 -17.20 -8.30 -9.34
N GLY A 512 -17.76 -7.74 -8.27
CA GLY A 512 -18.61 -8.42 -7.30
C GLY A 512 -17.97 -8.70 -5.94
N SER A 513 -16.65 -8.50 -5.76
CA SER A 513 -15.96 -8.66 -4.47
C SER A 513 -14.74 -7.75 -4.38
N PHE A 514 -14.42 -7.25 -3.20
CA PHE A 514 -13.09 -6.69 -2.95
C PHE A 514 -12.18 -7.83 -2.50
N ASP A 515 -11.29 -8.29 -3.38
CA ASP A 515 -10.31 -9.35 -3.08
C ASP A 515 -8.99 -9.27 -3.86
N GLY A 516 -8.84 -8.29 -4.76
CA GLY A 516 -7.63 -8.03 -5.54
C GLY A 516 -6.66 -7.01 -4.94
N THR A 517 -5.49 -6.87 -5.58
CA THR A 517 -4.49 -5.82 -5.31
C THR A 517 -4.85 -4.48 -5.95
N SER A 518 -5.78 -4.47 -6.90
CA SER A 518 -6.37 -3.27 -7.48
C SER A 518 -7.84 -3.52 -7.76
N GLU A 519 -8.67 -2.57 -7.32
CA GLU A 519 -10.13 -2.68 -7.37
C GLU A 519 -10.73 -1.38 -7.89
N SER A 520 -11.78 -1.51 -8.69
CA SER A 520 -12.65 -0.38 -9.03
C SER A 520 -13.93 -0.44 -8.22
N PHE A 521 -14.47 0.71 -7.86
CA PHE A 521 -15.70 0.79 -7.09
C PHE A 521 -16.65 1.85 -7.63
N PHE A 522 -17.93 1.63 -7.32
CA PHE A 522 -19.00 2.56 -7.59
C PHE A 522 -19.90 2.71 -6.36
N THR A 523 -20.37 3.93 -6.10
CA THR A 523 -21.43 4.18 -5.12
C THR A 523 -22.29 5.38 -5.49
N SER A 524 -23.54 5.37 -5.02
CA SER A 524 -24.48 6.48 -5.17
C SER A 524 -24.79 7.11 -3.81
N VAL A 525 -24.48 8.40 -3.69
CA VAL A 525 -24.61 9.17 -2.46
C VAL A 525 -25.78 10.14 -2.58
N THR A 526 -26.80 10.00 -1.73
CA THR A 526 -27.89 10.97 -1.67
C THR A 526 -27.49 12.16 -0.79
N LEU A 527 -27.40 13.34 -1.37
CA LEU A 527 -27.04 14.58 -0.68
C LEU A 527 -28.26 15.17 0.05
N PRO A 528 -28.19 15.38 1.38
CA PRO A 528 -29.29 15.99 2.14
C PRO A 528 -29.50 17.47 1.75
N GLN A 529 -30.67 18.02 2.09
CA GLN A 529 -30.95 19.45 1.89
C GLN A 529 -30.18 20.30 2.91
N GLY A 530 -29.22 21.11 2.45
CA GLY A 530 -28.43 21.98 3.32
C GLY A 530 -26.94 21.95 2.97
N ARG A 531 -26.16 22.83 3.63
CA ARG A 531 -24.73 22.96 3.35
C ARG A 531 -23.93 21.82 4.00
N PHE A 532 -22.93 21.37 3.24
CA PHE A 532 -21.81 20.47 3.57
C PHE A 532 -22.17 18.98 3.67
N PRO A 533 -21.53 18.17 2.84
CA PRO A 533 -20.76 17.10 3.44
C PRO A 533 -19.32 17.05 2.92
N ASN A 534 -18.36 16.96 3.83
CA ASN A 534 -17.07 16.35 3.55
C ASN A 534 -17.35 14.88 3.22
N ILE A 535 -17.36 14.54 1.94
CA ILE A 535 -17.66 13.18 1.51
C ILE A 535 -16.35 12.43 1.55
N GLN A 536 -16.25 11.51 2.49
CA GLN A 536 -15.04 10.74 2.68
C GLN A 536 -15.23 9.37 2.07
N VAL A 537 -14.23 8.92 1.32
CA VAL A 537 -14.10 7.54 0.87
C VAL A 537 -12.90 6.95 1.59
N ARG A 538 -13.06 5.76 2.14
CA ARG A 538 -11.99 5.02 2.82
C ARG A 538 -11.84 3.66 2.17
N MET A 539 -10.62 3.29 1.84
CA MET A 539 -10.26 1.91 1.57
C MET A 539 -9.65 1.27 2.81
N VAL A 540 -9.86 -0.03 2.96
CA VAL A 540 -9.25 -0.86 4.01
C VAL A 540 -8.64 -2.08 3.32
N ASP A 541 -7.39 -2.41 3.63
CA ASP A 541 -6.73 -3.62 3.12
C ASP A 541 -7.04 -4.87 3.97
N SER A 542 -6.43 -6.00 3.62
CA SER A 542 -6.58 -7.29 4.29
C SER A 542 -5.91 -7.39 5.66
N LEU A 543 -5.00 -6.47 6.00
CA LEU A 543 -4.39 -6.37 7.34
C LEU A 543 -5.13 -5.38 8.24
N GLY A 544 -6.06 -4.60 7.67
CA GLY A 544 -6.88 -3.62 8.37
C GLY A 544 -6.33 -2.20 8.33
N ASN A 545 -5.25 -1.95 7.58
CA ASN A 545 -4.75 -0.60 7.34
C ASN A 545 -5.76 0.15 6.45
N SER A 546 -5.83 1.46 6.59
CA SER A 546 -6.81 2.25 5.84
C SER A 546 -6.32 3.64 5.48
N THR A 547 -6.68 4.10 4.29
CA THR A 547 -6.46 5.48 3.85
C THR A 547 -7.79 6.12 3.45
N VAL A 548 -7.87 7.45 3.57
CA VAL A 548 -9.09 8.23 3.33
C VAL A 548 -8.83 9.31 2.30
N SER A 549 -9.66 9.34 1.26
CA SER A 549 -9.77 10.46 0.33
C SER A 549 -11.04 11.25 0.62
N SER A 550 -11.03 12.56 0.39
CA SER A 550 -12.14 13.47 0.72
C SER A 550 -12.54 14.30 -0.50
N LEU A 551 -13.84 14.40 -0.76
CA LEU A 551 -14.42 15.27 -1.76
C LEU A 551 -15.14 16.44 -1.10
N ASP A 552 -14.87 17.65 -1.58
CA ASP A 552 -15.55 18.86 -1.17
C ASP A 552 -16.67 19.24 -2.16
N VAL A 553 -17.90 18.87 -1.80
CA VAL A 553 -19.10 19.11 -2.62
C VAL A 553 -20.15 19.93 -1.85
N TYR A 554 -20.67 20.98 -2.47
CA TYR A 554 -21.66 21.88 -1.90
C TYR A 554 -23.00 21.74 -2.63
N SER A 555 -24.06 21.34 -1.92
CA SER A 555 -25.45 21.33 -2.42
C SER A 555 -26.20 22.58 -1.95
N ILE A 556 -26.58 23.45 -2.87
CA ILE A 556 -27.14 24.78 -2.59
C ILE A 556 -28.61 24.82 -3.03
N PRO A 557 -29.58 24.99 -2.11
CA PRO A 557 -30.99 25.11 -2.49
C PRO A 557 -31.27 26.45 -3.18
N VAL A 558 -31.85 26.39 -4.37
CA VAL A 558 -32.29 27.53 -5.18
C VAL A 558 -33.80 27.53 -5.27
N ASN A 559 -34.43 28.61 -4.78
CA ASN A 559 -35.85 28.81 -4.96
C ASN A 559 -36.13 29.57 -6.27
N PHE A 560 -36.96 28.99 -7.13
CA PHE A 560 -37.12 29.48 -8.51
C PHE A 560 -37.70 30.89 -8.58
N ASN A 561 -38.44 31.35 -7.57
CA ASN A 561 -39.14 32.64 -7.60
C ASN A 561 -38.43 33.76 -6.82
N THR A 562 -37.24 33.49 -6.26
CA THR A 562 -36.46 34.48 -5.52
C THR A 562 -35.10 34.73 -6.16
N THR A 563 -34.65 35.99 -6.14
CA THR A 563 -33.24 36.28 -6.41
C THR A 563 -32.42 35.91 -5.18
N SER A 564 -31.37 35.13 -5.36
CA SER A 564 -30.54 34.61 -4.29
C SER A 564 -29.06 34.80 -4.59
N GLU A 565 -28.27 35.01 -3.54
CA GLU A 565 -26.81 35.12 -3.60
C GLU A 565 -26.22 34.09 -2.64
N TYR A 566 -25.21 33.36 -3.12
CA TYR A 566 -24.53 32.31 -2.38
C TYR A 566 -23.03 32.55 -2.41
N THR A 567 -22.34 32.20 -1.32
CA THR A 567 -20.87 32.23 -1.25
C THR A 567 -20.40 30.86 -0.82
N VAL A 568 -19.61 30.23 -1.68
CA VAL A 568 -18.98 28.92 -1.47
C VAL A 568 -17.50 29.00 -1.76
N PRO A 569 -16.67 28.11 -1.19
CA PRO A 569 -15.30 27.96 -1.62
C PRO A 569 -15.20 27.62 -3.12
N ALA A 570 -14.11 28.06 -3.74
CA ALA A 570 -13.63 27.58 -5.02
C ALA A 570 -12.27 26.92 -4.79
N LEU A 571 -11.84 26.02 -5.67
CA LEU A 571 -10.44 25.60 -5.68
C LEU A 571 -9.57 26.86 -5.81
N GLY A 572 -8.60 27.04 -4.92
CA GLY A 572 -7.71 28.18 -4.93
C GLY A 572 -8.34 29.56 -4.67
N GLY A 573 -9.62 29.67 -4.28
CA GLY A 573 -10.30 30.96 -4.11
C GLY A 573 -11.69 30.89 -3.49
N VAL A 574 -12.55 31.86 -3.82
CA VAL A 574 -13.95 31.93 -3.37
C VAL A 574 -14.86 32.15 -4.56
N LEU A 575 -16.01 31.47 -4.59
CA LEU A 575 -17.05 31.63 -5.59
C LEU A 575 -18.32 32.23 -4.97
N GLU A 576 -18.72 33.38 -5.48
CA GLU A 576 -20.03 33.99 -5.26
C GLU A 576 -20.95 33.68 -6.46
N ILE A 577 -22.17 33.24 -6.20
CA ILE A 577 -23.16 32.87 -7.22
C ILE A 577 -24.42 33.71 -7.01
N THR A 578 -24.79 34.51 -8.01
CA THR A 578 -26.05 35.28 -8.01
C THR A 578 -27.02 34.65 -8.98
N VAL A 579 -28.16 34.17 -8.46
CA VAL A 579 -29.23 33.54 -9.24
C VAL A 579 -30.45 34.47 -9.25
N PRO A 580 -30.79 35.12 -10.38
CA PRO A 580 -31.99 35.94 -10.48
C PRO A 580 -33.29 35.11 -10.39
N ALA A 581 -34.36 35.72 -9.84
CA ALA A 581 -35.68 35.09 -9.81
C ALA A 581 -36.15 34.68 -11.21
N TYR A 582 -36.70 33.47 -11.33
CA TYR A 582 -37.15 32.81 -12.56
C TYR A 582 -36.01 32.40 -13.52
N SER A 583 -34.79 32.25 -13.01
CA SER A 583 -33.72 31.57 -13.77
C SER A 583 -34.01 30.09 -13.98
N PHE A 584 -34.82 29.46 -13.13
CA PHE A 584 -35.24 28.07 -13.26
C PHE A 584 -36.77 27.95 -13.22
N SER A 585 -37.29 26.82 -13.69
CA SER A 585 -38.72 26.53 -13.78
C SER A 585 -39.32 25.99 -12.48
N GLU A 586 -38.48 25.43 -11.61
CA GLU A 586 -38.84 24.89 -10.29
C GLU A 586 -37.69 25.01 -9.30
N ASP A 587 -37.99 24.77 -8.02
CA ASP A 587 -36.95 24.74 -6.98
C ASP A 587 -35.99 23.59 -7.26
N LEU A 588 -34.68 23.86 -7.19
CA LEU A 588 -33.64 22.86 -7.46
C LEU A 588 -32.41 23.09 -6.57
N PHE A 589 -31.44 22.20 -6.65
CA PHE A 589 -30.11 22.36 -6.05
C PHE A 589 -29.05 22.68 -7.11
N LEU A 590 -28.23 23.69 -6.85
CA LEU A 590 -26.93 23.87 -7.51
C LEU A 590 -25.90 23.04 -6.75
N ILE A 591 -25.12 22.25 -7.47
CA ILE A 591 -24.07 21.41 -6.92
C ILE A 591 -22.73 21.99 -7.36
N VAL A 592 -21.88 22.31 -6.39
CA VAL A 592 -20.57 22.92 -6.62
C VAL A 592 -19.49 21.99 -6.07
N SER A 593 -18.57 21.53 -6.91
CA SER A 593 -17.38 20.76 -6.50
C SER A 593 -16.13 21.63 -6.56
N THR A 594 -15.29 21.55 -5.53
CA THR A 594 -13.93 22.13 -5.53
C THR A 594 -12.83 21.08 -5.65
N SER A 595 -13.19 19.80 -5.56
CA SER A 595 -12.37 18.64 -5.88
C SER A 595 -12.42 18.45 -7.40
N ILE A 596 -11.50 19.08 -8.11
CA ILE A 596 -11.41 19.09 -9.58
C ILE A 596 -9.95 19.11 -10.06
N THR A 597 -9.69 18.39 -11.15
CA THR A 597 -8.45 18.53 -11.93
C THR A 597 -8.74 19.27 -13.22
N PHE A 598 -8.04 20.38 -13.48
CA PHE A 598 -8.30 21.17 -14.69
C PHE A 598 -7.64 20.53 -15.93
N PRO A 599 -8.39 20.26 -17.02
CA PRO A 599 -7.82 19.88 -18.30
C PRO A 599 -6.87 20.94 -18.81
N THR A 600 -5.76 20.51 -19.40
CA THR A 600 -4.79 21.40 -20.06
C THR A 600 -5.54 22.38 -20.96
N PRO A 601 -5.29 23.70 -20.85
CA PRO A 601 -6.05 24.70 -21.58
C PRO A 601 -5.74 24.67 -23.08
N VAL A 602 -6.45 23.79 -23.79
CA VAL A 602 -6.52 23.80 -25.26
C VAL A 602 -7.70 24.68 -25.64
N CYS A 603 -7.42 25.90 -26.07
CA CYS A 603 -8.45 26.87 -26.45
C CYS A 603 -8.59 26.94 -27.96
N ASN A 604 -9.83 26.95 -28.46
CA ASN A 604 -10.10 27.34 -29.84
C ASN A 604 -9.95 28.86 -30.06
N SER A 605 -9.88 29.63 -28.97
CA SER A 605 -10.06 31.07 -28.90
C SER A 605 -8.86 31.86 -28.35
N GLY A 606 -7.70 31.29 -27.98
CA GLY A 606 -6.62 32.11 -27.39
C GLY A 606 -5.43 31.31 -26.82
N ILE A 607 -4.40 32.02 -26.37
CA ILE A 607 -3.41 31.49 -25.42
C ILE A 607 -3.94 31.84 -24.03
N MET A 608 -4.11 30.84 -23.17
CA MET A 608 -4.66 31.05 -21.83
C MET A 608 -3.67 30.57 -20.79
N ASN A 609 -3.46 31.38 -19.76
CA ASN A 609 -2.63 31.08 -18.62
C ASN A 609 -3.54 30.85 -17.39
N PRO A 610 -3.71 29.61 -16.92
CA PRO A 610 -4.67 29.29 -15.87
C PRO A 610 -4.22 29.81 -14.49
N THR A 611 -5.15 30.32 -13.70
CA THR A 611 -4.88 30.75 -12.31
C THR A 611 -4.93 29.60 -11.30
N GLY A 612 -5.54 28.46 -11.67
CA GLY A 612 -5.90 27.40 -10.74
C GLY A 612 -7.12 27.72 -9.86
N VAL A 613 -7.77 28.87 -10.07
CA VAL A 613 -8.98 29.26 -9.33
C VAL A 613 -10.23 28.82 -10.09
N GLY A 614 -11.06 27.95 -9.53
CA GLY A 614 -12.26 27.48 -10.22
C GLY A 614 -13.14 26.50 -9.44
N ALA A 615 -14.20 26.02 -10.09
CA ALA A 615 -15.15 25.08 -9.51
C ALA A 615 -15.95 24.38 -10.63
N THR A 616 -16.41 23.16 -10.40
CA THR A 616 -17.44 22.53 -11.23
C THR A 616 -18.82 22.88 -10.68
N ILE A 617 -19.74 23.30 -11.55
CA ILE A 617 -21.09 23.69 -11.19
C ILE A 617 -22.07 22.93 -12.08
N VAL A 618 -23.03 22.23 -11.48
CA VAL A 618 -24.14 21.55 -12.16
C VAL A 618 -25.47 21.78 -11.44
N THR A 619 -26.58 21.44 -12.09
CA THR A 619 -27.90 21.41 -11.45
C THR A 619 -28.33 19.99 -11.16
N SER A 620 -28.96 19.78 -10.02
CA SER A 620 -29.63 18.52 -9.67
C SER A 620 -30.59 18.01 -10.76
N THR A 621 -31.24 18.88 -11.54
CA THR A 621 -32.20 18.46 -12.57
C THR A 621 -31.60 18.39 -13.98
N GLY A 622 -30.35 18.82 -14.18
CA GLY A 622 -29.79 19.07 -15.50
C GLY A 622 -30.43 20.27 -16.24
N GLU A 623 -31.31 21.02 -15.57
CA GLU A 623 -31.94 22.22 -16.13
C GLU A 623 -30.87 23.31 -16.36
N LYS A 624 -30.92 23.92 -17.55
CA LYS A 624 -30.13 25.12 -17.87
C LYS A 624 -30.93 26.36 -17.51
N PRO A 625 -30.29 27.42 -16.99
CA PRO A 625 -31.02 28.60 -16.55
C PRO A 625 -31.64 29.34 -17.75
N ALA A 626 -32.91 29.73 -17.64
CA ALA A 626 -33.66 30.46 -18.66
C ALA A 626 -33.16 31.91 -18.86
N GLN A 627 -32.41 32.43 -17.89
CA GLN A 627 -31.68 33.70 -17.97
C GLN A 627 -30.33 33.54 -17.27
N PRO A 628 -29.27 34.23 -17.72
CA PRO A 628 -27.93 34.05 -17.17
C PRO A 628 -27.87 34.30 -15.66
N ILE A 629 -27.13 33.43 -14.96
CA ILE A 629 -26.72 33.66 -13.58
C ILE A 629 -25.33 34.30 -13.57
N THR A 630 -24.95 34.98 -12.50
CA THR A 630 -23.61 35.60 -12.38
C THR A 630 -22.73 34.74 -11.48
N LEU A 631 -21.55 34.38 -11.97
CA LEU A 631 -20.47 33.80 -11.18
C LEU A 631 -19.44 34.88 -10.90
N THR A 632 -19.00 35.01 -9.65
CA THR A 632 -17.97 35.96 -9.23
C THR A 632 -16.91 35.21 -8.43
N PHE A 633 -15.73 35.06 -9.03
CA PHE A 633 -14.58 34.43 -8.39
C PHE A 633 -13.71 35.49 -7.72
N THR A 634 -13.29 35.24 -6.48
CA THR A 634 -12.26 36.02 -5.80
C THR A 634 -10.94 35.25 -5.89
N CYS A 635 -9.95 35.86 -6.53
CA CYS A 635 -8.64 35.27 -6.77
C CYS A 635 -7.61 35.80 -5.74
N PRO A 636 -7.01 34.95 -4.90
CA PRO A 636 -5.92 35.36 -4.03
C PRO A 636 -4.71 35.86 -4.82
N ASP A 637 -3.95 36.82 -4.28
CA ASP A 637 -2.74 37.38 -4.92
C ASP A 637 -1.74 36.29 -5.35
N ALA A 638 -1.65 35.20 -4.58
CA ALA A 638 -0.78 34.08 -4.87
C ALA A 638 -1.13 33.36 -6.20
N SER A 639 -2.41 33.33 -6.57
CA SER A 639 -2.92 32.63 -7.76
C SER A 639 -2.77 33.45 -9.04
N ILE A 640 -2.58 34.77 -8.91
CA ILE A 640 -2.51 35.73 -10.03
C ILE A 640 -1.15 36.44 -10.12
N GLY A 641 -0.17 36.02 -9.30
CA GLY A 641 1.15 36.63 -9.25
C GLY A 641 1.86 36.61 -10.60
N GLY A 642 2.19 37.79 -11.13
CA GLY A 642 2.89 37.95 -12.41
C GLY A 642 1.98 37.96 -13.65
N MET A 643 0.66 37.83 -13.46
CA MET A 643 -0.33 37.96 -14.52
C MET A 643 -0.78 39.42 -14.67
N ASN A 644 -1.30 39.79 -15.84
CA ASN A 644 -2.06 41.00 -16.05
C ASN A 644 -3.50 40.79 -15.61
N GLU A 645 -3.82 41.23 -14.39
CA GLU A 645 -5.14 41.04 -13.78
C GLU A 645 -6.29 41.59 -14.64
N SER A 646 -6.05 42.65 -15.42
CA SER A 646 -7.09 43.24 -16.29
C SER A 646 -7.51 42.30 -17.43
N ASN A 647 -6.70 41.28 -17.73
CA ASN A 647 -6.94 40.30 -18.77
C ASN A 647 -7.53 38.99 -18.23
N LEU A 648 -7.90 38.95 -16.94
CA LEU A 648 -8.53 37.78 -16.35
C LEU A 648 -9.96 37.60 -16.89
N ALA A 649 -10.32 36.37 -17.20
CA ALA A 649 -11.67 35.98 -17.59
C ALA A 649 -12.09 34.68 -16.89
N VAL A 650 -13.39 34.56 -16.61
CA VAL A 650 -14.00 33.27 -16.27
C VAL A 650 -14.21 32.49 -17.56
N SER A 651 -13.76 31.25 -17.59
CA SER A 651 -13.90 30.34 -18.73
C SER A 651 -14.56 29.05 -18.26
N TYR A 652 -15.40 28.45 -19.10
CA TYR A 652 -15.99 27.14 -18.84
C TYR A 652 -15.42 26.09 -19.78
N TYR A 653 -15.35 24.84 -19.33
CA TYR A 653 -14.94 23.71 -20.17
C TYR A 653 -16.14 23.17 -20.93
N ASP A 654 -16.00 23.05 -22.26
CA ASP A 654 -16.96 22.43 -23.16
C ASP A 654 -16.49 21.01 -23.48
N GLU A 655 -17.14 20.02 -22.88
CA GLU A 655 -16.80 18.61 -22.99
C GLU A 655 -17.01 18.05 -24.41
N GLU A 656 -18.01 18.56 -25.16
CA GLU A 656 -18.31 18.10 -26.52
C GLU A 656 -17.14 18.39 -27.47
N TRP A 657 -16.46 19.51 -27.24
CA TRP A 657 -15.32 19.97 -28.04
C TRP A 657 -13.97 19.78 -27.35
N SER A 658 -13.98 19.23 -26.13
CA SER A 658 -12.82 19.09 -25.24
C SER A 658 -11.98 20.37 -25.16
N SER A 659 -12.64 21.52 -25.05
CA SER A 659 -11.99 22.83 -25.13
C SER A 659 -12.60 23.85 -24.18
N TRP A 660 -11.80 24.81 -23.74
CA TRP A 660 -12.25 25.91 -22.88
C TRP A 660 -12.87 27.06 -23.69
N VAL A 661 -13.92 27.66 -23.13
CA VAL A 661 -14.68 28.78 -23.71
C VAL A 661 -14.75 29.93 -22.71
N ASP A 662 -14.27 31.11 -23.11
CA ASP A 662 -14.24 32.29 -22.24
C ASP A 662 -15.59 33.01 -22.20
N LEU A 663 -15.93 33.51 -21.02
CA LEU A 663 -17.10 34.36 -20.81
C LEU A 663 -16.69 35.83 -20.81
N ALA A 664 -17.63 36.69 -21.24
CA ALA A 664 -17.47 38.14 -21.15
C ALA A 664 -17.42 38.54 -19.67
N SER A 665 -16.20 38.78 -19.18
CA SER A 665 -15.92 38.95 -17.76
C SER A 665 -15.71 40.42 -17.38
N ASN A 666 -16.01 40.74 -16.13
CA ASN A 666 -15.70 42.02 -15.49
C ASN A 666 -14.66 41.77 -14.40
N VAL A 667 -13.53 42.48 -14.47
CA VAL A 667 -12.46 42.40 -13.47
C VAL A 667 -12.52 43.63 -12.57
N ASP A 668 -12.58 43.40 -11.25
CA ASP A 668 -12.31 44.39 -10.21
C ASP A 668 -10.96 44.09 -9.54
N THR A 669 -9.92 44.78 -10.00
CA THR A 669 -8.54 44.65 -9.48
C THR A 669 -8.36 45.24 -8.09
N SER A 670 -9.35 45.94 -7.53
CA SER A 670 -9.28 46.46 -6.15
C SER A 670 -9.68 45.41 -5.11
N THR A 671 -10.45 44.40 -5.53
CA THR A 671 -10.94 43.31 -4.69
C THR A 671 -10.55 41.93 -5.21
N ASN A 672 -9.74 41.87 -6.28
CA ASN A 672 -9.34 40.68 -7.03
C ASN A 672 -10.53 39.80 -7.43
N LYS A 673 -11.62 40.44 -7.87
CA LYS A 673 -12.84 39.75 -8.27
C LYS A 673 -13.00 39.71 -9.78
N VAL A 674 -13.30 38.54 -10.33
CA VAL A 674 -13.61 38.33 -11.75
C VAL A 674 -15.04 37.79 -11.84
N SER A 675 -15.92 38.52 -12.51
CA SER A 675 -17.35 38.21 -12.59
C SER A 675 -17.80 37.97 -14.02
N ALA A 676 -18.60 36.94 -14.28
CA ALA A 676 -19.15 36.68 -15.61
C ALA A 676 -20.59 36.11 -15.54
N PRO A 677 -21.48 36.53 -16.45
CA PRO A 677 -22.77 35.88 -16.62
C PRO A 677 -22.63 34.57 -17.40
N THR A 678 -23.34 33.52 -17.00
CA THR A 678 -23.37 32.22 -17.69
C THR A 678 -24.76 31.61 -17.72
N ASP A 679 -25.07 30.92 -18.82
CA ASP A 679 -26.19 29.99 -18.98
C ASP A 679 -25.73 28.54 -19.24
N HIS A 680 -24.42 28.32 -19.21
CA HIS A 680 -23.77 27.02 -19.27
C HIS A 680 -23.43 26.56 -17.85
N PHE A 681 -23.47 25.25 -17.59
CA PHE A 681 -23.01 24.62 -16.35
C PHE A 681 -22.09 23.46 -16.71
N SER A 682 -20.87 23.53 -16.20
CA SER A 682 -19.80 22.56 -16.37
C SER A 682 -18.68 22.95 -15.38
N MET A 683 -17.44 22.63 -15.71
CA MET A 683 -16.26 23.12 -15.01
C MET A 683 -15.92 24.57 -15.40
N PHE A 684 -15.63 25.41 -14.41
CA PHE A 684 -15.20 26.79 -14.58
C PHE A 684 -13.82 27.04 -14.01
N GLN A 685 -13.06 27.92 -14.64
CA GLN A 685 -11.77 28.39 -14.15
C GLN A 685 -11.54 29.85 -14.55
N VAL A 686 -10.86 30.61 -13.68
CA VAL A 686 -10.34 31.93 -14.03
C VAL A 686 -9.00 31.77 -14.72
N MET A 687 -8.83 32.40 -15.88
CA MET A 687 -7.59 32.37 -16.65
C MET A 687 -7.21 33.77 -17.10
N GLU A 688 -5.91 34.02 -17.22
CA GLU A 688 -5.37 35.18 -17.89
C GLU A 688 -5.32 34.94 -19.39
N MET A 689 -5.89 35.88 -20.13
CA MET A 689 -5.91 35.85 -21.58
C MET A 689 -4.66 36.54 -22.13
N GLN A 690 -3.87 35.77 -22.89
CA GLN A 690 -2.60 36.23 -23.44
C GLN A 690 -2.74 36.56 -24.94
N PRO A 691 -2.17 37.70 -25.38
CA PRO A 691 -2.19 38.04 -26.79
C PRO A 691 -1.32 37.08 -27.61
N ALA A 692 -1.69 36.87 -28.87
CA ALA A 692 -0.90 36.07 -29.79
C ALA A 692 0.38 36.79 -30.20
N ALA A 693 1.44 36.04 -30.55
CA ALA A 693 2.67 36.64 -31.07
C ALA A 693 2.50 37.22 -32.50
N THR A 694 1.53 36.73 -33.28
CA THR A 694 1.28 37.20 -34.65
C THR A 694 -0.22 37.16 -34.98
N LEU A 695 -0.65 37.92 -35.99
CA LEU A 695 -2.05 37.90 -36.46
C LEU A 695 -2.36 36.72 -37.40
N GLY A 696 -1.43 35.77 -37.59
CA GLY A 696 -1.61 34.69 -38.58
C GLY A 696 -2.81 33.76 -38.31
N GLN A 697 -3.31 33.73 -37.08
CA GLN A 697 -4.34 32.80 -36.63
C GLN A 697 -5.64 33.48 -36.16
N VAL A 698 -5.85 34.77 -36.48
CA VAL A 698 -7.05 35.49 -36.02
C VAL A 698 -8.31 34.77 -36.46
N LYS A 699 -9.17 34.48 -35.49
CA LYS A 699 -10.51 33.90 -35.71
C LYS A 699 -11.57 34.91 -35.33
N ALA A 700 -12.73 34.78 -35.97
CA ALA A 700 -13.93 35.54 -35.62
C ALA A 700 -15.05 34.55 -35.29
N TYR A 701 -15.66 34.68 -34.11
CA TYR A 701 -16.74 33.80 -33.65
C TYR A 701 -17.81 34.59 -32.89
N PRO A 702 -19.05 34.10 -32.82
CA PRO A 702 -19.58 33.00 -33.61
C PRO A 702 -19.65 33.37 -35.10
N ASN A 703 -19.36 32.41 -35.98
CA ASN A 703 -19.41 32.59 -37.43
C ASN A 703 -20.06 31.36 -38.07
N PRO A 704 -21.36 31.42 -38.44
CA PRO A 704 -22.19 32.62 -38.55
C PRO A 704 -22.65 33.20 -37.20
N PHE A 705 -22.69 34.53 -37.11
CA PHE A 705 -23.41 35.26 -36.07
C PHE A 705 -24.92 35.17 -36.32
N ASN A 706 -25.72 34.79 -35.33
CA ASN A 706 -27.16 34.60 -35.47
C ASN A 706 -27.92 35.22 -34.30
N LEU A 707 -28.66 36.30 -34.56
CA LEU A 707 -29.44 37.02 -33.55
C LEU A 707 -30.57 36.16 -32.96
N SER A 708 -31.17 35.28 -33.76
CA SER A 708 -32.24 34.37 -33.34
C SER A 708 -31.74 33.25 -32.41
N LYS A 709 -30.42 33.02 -32.34
CA LYS A 709 -29.76 32.13 -31.36
C LYS A 709 -29.25 32.87 -30.12
N GLY A 710 -29.63 34.14 -29.94
CA GLY A 710 -29.22 34.93 -28.77
C GLY A 710 -27.82 35.55 -28.87
N HIS A 711 -27.10 35.41 -30.00
CA HIS A 711 -25.78 36.02 -30.13
C HIS A 711 -25.87 37.55 -30.04
N THR A 712 -24.99 38.18 -29.25
CA THR A 712 -25.01 39.62 -28.98
C THR A 712 -23.87 40.38 -29.66
N GLN A 713 -22.71 39.74 -29.86
CA GLN A 713 -21.53 40.29 -30.51
C GLN A 713 -20.73 39.23 -31.28
N VAL A 714 -19.82 39.68 -32.15
CA VAL A 714 -18.76 38.88 -32.76
C VAL A 714 -17.44 39.22 -32.06
N VAL A 715 -16.73 38.21 -31.62
CA VAL A 715 -15.41 38.30 -31.00
C VAL A 715 -14.35 37.97 -32.05
N PHE A 716 -13.41 38.87 -32.25
CA PHE A 716 -12.14 38.59 -32.92
C PHE A 716 -11.14 38.19 -31.85
N THR A 717 -10.38 37.12 -32.10
CA THR A 717 -9.42 36.59 -31.12
C THR A 717 -8.12 36.15 -31.76
N LEU A 718 -7.11 35.80 -30.95
CA LEU A 718 -5.73 35.55 -31.36
C LEU A 718 -5.13 36.79 -32.05
N LEU A 719 -5.50 37.98 -31.55
CA LEU A 719 -4.87 39.23 -31.93
C LEU A 719 -3.56 39.39 -31.16
N THR A 720 -2.65 40.18 -31.72
CA THR A 720 -1.46 40.65 -31.01
C THR A 720 -1.83 41.71 -29.97
N GLU A 721 -0.91 42.02 -29.05
CA GLU A 721 -1.06 42.99 -27.95
C GLU A 721 -1.73 44.31 -28.38
N GLN A 722 -1.47 44.75 -29.61
CA GLN A 722 -2.21 45.82 -30.25
C GLN A 722 -2.59 45.39 -31.67
N ALA A 723 -3.86 45.56 -32.04
CA ALA A 723 -4.34 45.28 -33.39
C ALA A 723 -5.45 46.24 -33.82
N THR A 724 -5.57 46.48 -35.13
CA THR A 724 -6.70 47.22 -35.71
C THR A 724 -7.47 46.30 -36.64
N ILE A 725 -8.76 46.12 -36.37
CA ILE A 725 -9.69 45.36 -37.21
C ILE A 725 -10.57 46.33 -37.99
N LYS A 726 -10.52 46.22 -39.32
CA LYS A 726 -11.41 46.94 -40.22
C LYS A 726 -12.38 45.97 -40.86
N ILE A 727 -13.67 46.23 -40.70
CA ILE A 727 -14.74 45.39 -41.21
C ILE A 727 -15.34 46.07 -42.44
N TYR A 728 -15.54 45.30 -43.51
CA TYR A 728 -16.01 45.76 -44.80
C TYR A 728 -17.20 44.94 -45.30
N THR A 729 -18.04 45.55 -46.14
CA THR A 729 -19.00 44.80 -46.97
C THR A 729 -18.26 44.06 -48.09
N LEU A 730 -18.93 43.13 -48.79
CA LEU A 730 -18.37 42.48 -49.99
C LEU A 730 -17.99 43.46 -51.12
N LEU A 731 -18.55 44.68 -51.11
CA LEU A 731 -18.24 45.75 -52.06
C LEU A 731 -17.04 46.61 -51.59
N GLY A 732 -16.44 46.31 -50.44
CA GLY A 732 -15.30 47.04 -49.89
C GLY A 732 -15.67 48.31 -49.12
N GLU A 733 -16.96 48.53 -48.82
CA GLU A 733 -17.38 49.68 -48.02
C GLU A 733 -17.04 49.45 -46.54
N LEU A 734 -16.39 50.42 -45.90
CA LEU A 734 -16.01 50.34 -44.49
C LEU A 734 -17.26 50.37 -43.59
N VAL A 735 -17.40 49.34 -42.77
CA VAL A 735 -18.52 49.16 -41.83
C VAL A 735 -18.15 49.66 -40.44
N LYS A 736 -16.99 49.23 -39.92
CA LYS A 736 -16.53 49.53 -38.56
C LYS A 736 -15.00 49.41 -38.51
N ILE A 737 -14.38 50.23 -37.66
CA ILE A 737 -12.99 50.04 -37.21
C ILE A 737 -13.08 49.72 -35.72
N ILE A 738 -12.34 48.71 -35.29
CA ILE A 738 -12.22 48.27 -33.91
C ILE A 738 -10.72 48.19 -33.63
N GLU A 739 -10.30 48.67 -32.47
CA GLU A 739 -8.91 48.63 -32.03
C GLU A 739 -8.84 47.72 -30.81
N GLU A 740 -7.85 46.85 -30.81
CA GLU A 740 -7.42 46.08 -29.66
C GLU A 740 -6.22 46.81 -29.04
N ILE A 741 -6.38 47.21 -27.79
CA ILE A 741 -5.47 48.12 -27.06
C ILE A 741 -5.27 47.73 -25.60
N ASP A 742 -6.08 46.81 -25.06
CA ASP A 742 -5.98 46.37 -23.66
C ASP A 742 -5.07 45.14 -23.50
N ALA A 743 -4.50 44.66 -24.61
CA ALA A 743 -3.54 43.57 -24.67
C ALA A 743 -4.12 42.21 -24.25
N ASP A 744 -5.45 42.05 -24.25
CA ASP A 744 -6.11 40.78 -24.01
C ASP A 744 -6.16 39.88 -25.26
N GLY A 745 -5.75 40.41 -26.41
CA GLY A 745 -5.68 39.70 -27.68
C GLY A 745 -7.04 39.51 -28.35
N ARG A 746 -8.06 40.28 -27.95
CA ARG A 746 -9.43 40.19 -28.45
C ARG A 746 -9.98 41.55 -28.87
N ALA A 747 -11.08 41.51 -29.61
CA ALA A 747 -11.80 42.71 -29.99
C ALA A 747 -13.25 42.37 -30.30
N TYR A 748 -14.16 43.26 -29.91
CA TYR A 748 -15.59 42.97 -29.93
C TYR A 748 -16.32 43.82 -30.96
N TRP A 749 -17.20 43.17 -31.73
CA TRP A 749 -18.09 43.82 -32.67
C TRP A 749 -19.56 43.56 -32.32
N ASP A 750 -20.26 44.61 -31.90
CA ASP A 750 -21.70 44.65 -31.62
C ASP A 750 -22.61 44.52 -32.86
N VAL A 751 -22.03 44.17 -34.01
CA VAL A 751 -22.72 43.99 -35.29
C VAL A 751 -23.43 45.29 -35.73
N ARG A 752 -22.84 46.45 -35.37
CA ARG A 752 -23.26 47.78 -35.82
C ARG A 752 -22.17 48.45 -36.65
N ASN A 753 -22.59 49.34 -37.54
CA ASN A 753 -21.67 50.18 -38.28
C ASN A 753 -21.20 51.38 -37.45
N THR A 754 -20.31 52.21 -38.01
CA THR A 754 -19.81 53.45 -37.39
C THR A 754 -20.90 54.45 -37.00
N ALA A 755 -22.08 54.40 -37.63
CA ALA A 755 -23.23 55.23 -37.30
C ALA A 755 -24.15 54.62 -36.22
N GLY A 756 -23.74 53.52 -35.57
CA GLY A 756 -24.50 52.83 -34.51
C GLY A 756 -25.72 52.05 -35.03
N LYS A 757 -25.88 51.89 -36.35
CA LYS A 757 -26.99 51.12 -36.94
C LYS A 757 -26.59 49.66 -37.08
N LYS A 758 -27.50 48.75 -36.72
CA LYS A 758 -27.33 47.29 -36.95
C LYS A 758 -27.08 47.05 -38.44
N VAL A 759 -26.07 46.25 -38.76
CA VAL A 759 -25.75 45.90 -40.15
C VAL A 759 -26.80 44.93 -40.73
N ALA A 760 -26.80 44.70 -42.04
CA ALA A 760 -27.74 43.79 -42.69
C ALA A 760 -27.31 42.32 -42.54
N THR A 761 -28.23 41.38 -42.79
CA THR A 761 -27.85 39.97 -43.01
C THR A 761 -26.93 39.90 -44.22
N GLY A 762 -25.80 39.20 -44.11
CA GLY A 762 -24.84 39.09 -45.20
C GLY A 762 -23.44 38.69 -44.76
N THR A 763 -22.52 38.59 -45.72
CA THR A 763 -21.10 38.31 -45.48
C THR A 763 -20.31 39.62 -45.38
N TYR A 764 -19.47 39.70 -44.36
CA TYR A 764 -18.55 40.79 -44.08
C TYR A 764 -17.11 40.27 -44.15
N ILE A 765 -16.19 41.10 -44.61
CA ILE A 765 -14.75 40.80 -44.65
C ILE A 765 -14.09 41.63 -43.57
N PHE A 766 -13.26 41.01 -42.74
CA PHE A 766 -12.41 41.76 -41.81
C PHE A 766 -10.96 41.70 -42.26
N ARG A 767 -10.22 42.78 -42.00
CA ARG A 767 -8.76 42.84 -42.10
C ARG A 767 -8.21 43.29 -40.76
N ALA A 768 -7.34 42.48 -40.15
CA ALA A 768 -6.64 42.81 -38.93
C ALA A 768 -5.18 43.18 -39.26
N THR A 769 -4.65 44.22 -38.63
CA THR A 769 -3.26 44.69 -38.79
C THR A 769 -2.67 45.06 -37.43
N ASN A 770 -1.37 44.85 -37.22
CA ASN A 770 -0.66 45.32 -36.02
C ASN A 770 0.45 46.34 -36.36
N ASN A 771 1.07 46.89 -35.32
CA ASN A 771 2.14 47.90 -35.46
C ASN A 771 3.46 47.34 -36.00
N GLU A 772 3.64 46.02 -35.96
CA GLU A 772 4.82 45.30 -36.45
C GLU A 772 4.69 44.91 -37.94
N GLY A 773 3.58 45.27 -38.58
CA GLY A 773 3.31 44.98 -39.99
C GLY A 773 2.72 43.60 -40.26
N SER A 774 2.36 42.83 -39.22
CA SER A 774 1.56 41.62 -39.35
C SER A 774 0.16 41.98 -39.84
N GLU A 775 -0.39 41.19 -40.75
CA GLU A 775 -1.77 41.35 -41.21
C GLU A 775 -2.44 40.00 -41.50
N THR A 776 -3.76 39.97 -41.34
CA THR A 776 -4.58 38.85 -41.78
C THR A 776 -5.96 39.33 -42.22
N GLN A 777 -6.70 38.45 -42.88
CA GLN A 777 -8.05 38.72 -43.34
C GLN A 777 -8.94 37.49 -43.20
N GLY A 778 -10.21 37.71 -42.92
CA GLY A 778 -11.19 36.64 -42.82
C GLY A 778 -12.60 37.11 -43.12
N ARG A 779 -13.57 36.24 -42.90
CA ARG A 779 -14.98 36.48 -43.21
C ARG A 779 -15.85 36.25 -41.99
N VAL A 780 -16.89 37.05 -41.83
CA VAL A 780 -17.94 36.89 -40.82
C VAL A 780 -19.29 36.89 -41.52
N ILE A 781 -20.12 35.90 -41.25
CA ILE A 781 -21.50 35.82 -41.75
C ILE A 781 -22.43 36.32 -40.65
N VAL A 782 -23.31 37.27 -40.96
CA VAL A 782 -24.32 37.80 -40.04
C VAL A 782 -25.71 37.37 -40.50
N ILE A 783 -26.48 36.78 -39.59
CA ILE A 783 -27.86 36.33 -39.76
C ILE A 783 -28.73 37.03 -38.69
N LYS A 784 -29.84 37.63 -39.11
CA LYS A 784 -30.84 38.21 -38.21
C LYS A 784 -31.94 37.23 -37.91
#